data_AF-A0A3D4PDR7-F1
#
_entry.id   AF-A0A3D4PDR7-F1
#
_cell.length_a   1.000
_cell.length_b   1.000
_cell.length_c   1.000
_cell.angle_alpha   90.00
_cell.angle_beta   90.00
_cell.angle_gamma   90.00
#
_symmetry.space_group_name_H-M   'P 1'
#
loop_
_entity.id
_entity.type
_entity.pdbx_description
1 polymer ?
#
loop_
_entity_poly.entity_id
_entity_poly.type
_entity_poly.pdbx_seq_one_letter_code
_entity_poly.pdbx_strand_id
1 'polypeptide(L)'
;PGFRVDLDEKRDRELALEVAQGSRKRASQRKMTQAGSSLNDSISLPPPPYVNTYEEFIKRYQKFRLRELEAYQKLTTDPVEIKESGEQFLRAYIISSTDEESSYSQQDVRNLAAKVFESGTEDPLLRTYAAKALYIDEGDPENAEKIWAETVQQLRNSSYPRIVQVYLRSFAYEAIQNHMGSTDRMQALAVCIVKWLEEVREEDVELECAAHKLKGLLQLFGSTLESRVLSGCLNSGQVDPFIVHWLLGREQVNLGWSARGGEFAYKTSRSQFQKFKKHLIDAQSHLEHAYLLRPDIPFPAQEMIRVSLGGYDTEYKPEDWFRRVIEIQFDCPDTYLRIGPALQPRWGGSLREFQSYMQSCLETDRFDTFVPYVGIDLIYHLHFQEFDSDWKKVKAYGFDKFLDDFLRARARYRAWHPGEKLYGDSPDCNTRLAQLFEHFDRPNDALAEYRRAGDQLNFESLQNNNRPGRHLLKLFLAAQGKQRSVVLDFDRKLRQRWSADTNLSEIEDLQQEWVELQAAAVDEYAQPYFDHTKVMLSQLSDYLKGNWVELSFDRNRHGWELRADKIEWSDNGDSIILCRINGGTQQISAWPLVHYDPPFEIQAEMGHGDYRPHLTLAGVHWENPNRDTDSTAKGTQKKNSPDDVFVGLKPERWLRTHLMDGTQVDTPFWKYLEYAVVTAPDLSGTFQDGMHVPQPGLRKLDWKFWPDRFEVLLGNHTGVVRLTKSIAPLGSLSFGEHRGYAKAINVKTHNGKWELSNVRIRRLSLQPAPPVTTSSEEQLSFWTNRTEQATDDVLAKLKVCEFLLKQERAQEAYDQLEKIAVDHPDLHQLIKLQGLALHALHRYEEAITLLDRAEYCLADDFDVYVAQAEIKAAAPIEELRDGKNAVGKASIAYSTTSEQKVRVWAVTAAGYAEMGDFEQAFSNNQQAIDLADEPFKSKLLIRHELYKNNQPFRLPALDGPSPE
;
A
#
# COMPACT_ATOMS: atom_id res chain seq x y z
N PRO A 1 -35.82 -4.45 -3.98
CA PRO A 1 -36.75 -3.30 -4.12
C PRO A 1 -37.45 -2.99 -2.79
N GLY A 2 -37.19 -1.82 -2.21
CA GLY A 2 -38.02 -1.24 -1.14
C GLY A 2 -37.59 -1.43 0.32
N PHE A 3 -36.30 -1.33 0.66
CA PHE A 3 -35.88 -1.07 2.06
C PHE A 3 -34.97 0.16 2.08
N ARG A 4 -35.58 1.35 2.00
CA ARG A 4 -35.02 2.56 2.61
C ARG A 4 -35.54 2.55 4.04
N VAL A 5 -34.74 2.04 4.97
CA VAL A 5 -35.05 2.18 6.40
C VAL A 5 -34.57 3.59 6.77
N ASP A 6 -35.47 4.56 6.66
CA ASP A 6 -35.36 5.73 7.52
C ASP A 6 -35.53 5.19 8.95
N LEU A 7 -34.46 5.27 9.74
CA LEU A 7 -34.49 4.95 11.14
C LEU A 7 -35.59 5.82 11.77
N ASP A 8 -36.69 5.23 12.25
CA ASP A 8 -37.47 5.88 13.31
C ASP A 8 -36.71 5.72 14.63
N GLU A 9 -35.50 6.32 14.62
CA GLU A 9 -34.40 6.19 15.57
C GLU A 9 -34.83 6.54 17.00
N LYS A 10 -35.99 7.17 17.14
CA LYS A 10 -36.55 7.64 18.40
C LYS A 10 -37.41 6.56 19.05
N ARG A 11 -38.29 5.90 18.30
CA ARG A 11 -39.23 4.89 18.84
C ARG A 11 -38.50 3.63 19.31
N ASP A 12 -37.56 3.14 18.52
CA ASP A 12 -36.79 1.93 18.87
C ASP A 12 -35.81 2.19 20.03
N ARG A 13 -35.25 3.41 20.12
CA ARG A 13 -34.45 3.84 21.27
C ARG A 13 -35.28 4.00 22.53
N GLU A 14 -36.50 4.55 22.45
CA GLU A 14 -37.40 4.72 23.58
C GLU A 14 -37.84 3.36 24.16
N LEU A 15 -38.18 2.39 23.30
CA LEU A 15 -38.55 1.03 23.72
C LEU A 15 -37.38 0.31 24.42
N ALA A 16 -36.16 0.45 23.88
CA ALA A 16 -34.94 -0.13 24.44
C ALA A 16 -34.56 0.52 25.79
N LEU A 17 -34.76 1.84 25.94
CA LEU A 17 -34.56 2.59 27.18
C LEU A 17 -35.54 2.18 28.28
N GLU A 18 -36.82 1.95 27.95
CA GLU A 18 -37.83 1.49 28.91
C GLU A 18 -37.49 0.09 29.48
N VAL A 19 -37.09 -0.83 28.61
CA VAL A 19 -36.67 -2.18 29.00
C VAL A 19 -35.41 -2.13 29.88
N ALA A 20 -34.42 -1.31 29.54
CA ALA A 20 -33.19 -1.17 30.30
C ALA A 20 -33.40 -0.50 31.69
N GLN A 21 -34.30 0.49 31.79
CA GLN A 21 -34.68 1.10 33.07
C GLN A 21 -35.41 0.11 34.00
N GLY A 22 -36.23 -0.78 33.44
CA GLY A 22 -36.86 -1.89 34.17
C GLY A 22 -35.84 -2.89 34.73
N SER A 23 -34.72 -3.09 34.02
CA SER A 23 -33.63 -3.99 34.40
C SER A 23 -32.73 -3.42 35.51
N ARG A 24 -32.44 -2.11 35.54
CA ARG A 24 -31.71 -1.45 36.65
C ARG A 24 -32.35 -1.69 38.01
N LYS A 25 -33.69 -1.73 38.07
CA LYS A 25 -34.45 -2.03 39.30
C LYS A 25 -34.32 -3.49 39.77
N ARG A 26 -34.09 -4.43 38.84
CA ARG A 26 -33.91 -5.87 39.15
C ARG A 26 -32.43 -6.21 39.41
N ALA A 27 -31.51 -5.52 38.74
CA ALA A 27 -30.06 -5.61 38.94
C ALA A 27 -29.65 -5.21 40.37
N SER A 28 -30.21 -4.12 40.89
CA SER A 28 -29.95 -3.68 42.27
C SER A 28 -30.45 -4.66 43.34
N GLN A 29 -31.37 -5.56 43.00
CA GLN A 29 -31.86 -6.65 43.86
C GLN A 29 -31.00 -7.92 43.79
N ARG A 30 -30.29 -8.16 42.68
CA ARG A 30 -29.26 -9.21 42.54
C ARG A 30 -27.87 -8.59 42.75
N LYS A 31 -27.55 -8.14 43.96
CA LYS A 31 -26.15 -7.86 44.31
C LYS A 31 -25.35 -9.14 44.11
N MET A 32 -24.52 -9.20 43.06
CA MET A 32 -23.64 -10.34 42.78
C MET A 32 -22.55 -10.40 43.87
N THR A 33 -22.74 -11.31 44.81
CA THR A 33 -21.90 -11.60 45.98
C THR A 33 -20.59 -12.33 45.63
N GLN A 34 -19.84 -11.89 44.60
CA GLN A 34 -18.62 -12.61 44.20
C GLN A 34 -17.44 -11.76 43.69
N ALA A 35 -17.46 -10.43 43.79
CA ALA A 35 -16.21 -9.66 43.65
C ALA A 35 -15.64 -9.39 45.05
N GLY A 36 -14.41 -9.87 45.31
CA GLY A 36 -13.63 -9.56 46.51
C GLY A 36 -13.46 -8.04 46.73
N SER A 37 -12.97 -7.67 47.91
CA SER A 37 -12.95 -6.30 48.46
C SER A 37 -12.58 -5.17 47.49
N SER A 38 -13.33 -4.07 47.63
CA SER A 38 -13.34 -2.89 46.78
C SER A 38 -12.18 -1.91 47.00
N LEU A 39 -11.88 -1.18 45.92
CA LEU A 39 -11.45 0.22 45.83
C LEU A 39 -9.98 0.63 46.06
N ASN A 40 -9.12 -0.13 46.74
CA ASN A 40 -7.69 0.22 46.95
C ASN A 40 -6.69 -0.96 46.85
N ASP A 41 -7.15 -2.17 46.55
CA ASP A 41 -6.28 -3.35 46.48
C ASP A 41 -5.68 -3.52 45.08
N SER A 42 -4.41 -3.93 45.00
CA SER A 42 -3.76 -4.34 43.74
C SER A 42 -4.62 -5.40 43.03
N ILE A 43 -4.59 -5.43 41.69
CA ILE A 43 -5.24 -6.48 40.90
C ILE A 43 -4.64 -7.85 41.32
N SER A 44 -5.32 -8.57 42.20
CA SER A 44 -5.01 -9.95 42.52
C SER A 44 -5.66 -10.84 41.46
N LEU A 45 -4.83 -11.55 40.69
CA LEU A 45 -5.29 -12.51 39.71
C LEU A 45 -5.64 -13.84 40.43
N PRO A 46 -6.73 -14.53 40.03
CA PRO A 46 -7.15 -15.77 40.67
C PRO A 46 -6.05 -16.84 40.54
N PRO A 47 -5.89 -17.73 41.54
CA PRO A 47 -4.90 -18.80 41.45
C PRO A 47 -5.23 -19.77 40.28
N PRO A 48 -4.22 -20.33 39.60
CA PRO A 48 -4.38 -21.02 38.31
C PRO A 48 -5.33 -22.23 38.18
N PRO A 49 -5.62 -23.06 39.21
CA PRO A 49 -6.26 -24.36 38.97
C PRO A 49 -7.79 -24.36 38.75
N TYR A 50 -8.44 -23.19 38.60
CA TYR A 50 -9.91 -23.10 38.48
C TYR A 50 -10.43 -22.17 37.37
N VAL A 51 -9.63 -21.83 36.36
CA VAL A 51 -9.99 -20.76 35.42
C VAL A 51 -9.95 -21.25 33.97
N ASN A 52 -11.05 -21.02 33.22
CA ASN A 52 -11.14 -21.45 31.82
C ASN A 52 -10.13 -20.68 30.96
N THR A 53 -9.52 -21.35 29.98
CA THR A 53 -8.59 -20.73 29.03
C THR A 53 -9.22 -20.50 27.65
N TYR A 54 -8.57 -19.69 26.82
CA TYR A 54 -8.93 -19.44 25.45
C TYR A 54 -8.74 -20.70 24.62
N GLU A 55 -7.72 -21.51 24.92
CA GLU A 55 -7.52 -22.83 24.31
C GLU A 55 -8.73 -23.76 24.56
N GLU A 56 -9.26 -23.79 25.79
CA GLU A 56 -10.47 -24.55 26.12
C GLU A 56 -11.71 -24.01 25.42
N PHE A 57 -11.84 -22.69 25.28
CA PHE A 57 -12.88 -22.07 24.45
C PHE A 57 -12.73 -22.47 22.97
N ILE A 58 -11.51 -22.42 22.42
CA ILE A 58 -11.22 -22.79 21.03
C ILE A 58 -11.59 -24.24 20.75
N LYS A 59 -11.35 -25.18 21.68
CA LYS A 59 -11.81 -26.57 21.55
C LYS A 59 -13.34 -26.67 21.44
N ARG A 60 -14.08 -25.87 22.22
CA ARG A 60 -15.55 -25.78 22.13
C ARG A 60 -16.00 -25.13 20.81
N TYR A 61 -15.31 -24.08 20.38
CA TYR A 61 -15.59 -23.39 19.12
C TYR A 61 -15.27 -24.24 17.89
N GLN A 62 -14.20 -25.03 17.91
CA GLN A 62 -13.88 -26.04 16.90
C GLN A 62 -15.03 -27.04 16.74
N LYS A 63 -15.55 -27.58 17.86
CA LYS A 63 -16.72 -28.47 17.83
C LYS A 63 -17.95 -27.76 17.24
N PHE A 64 -18.14 -26.48 17.54
CA PHE A 64 -19.19 -25.66 16.92
C PHE A 64 -18.99 -25.53 15.40
N ARG A 65 -17.75 -25.34 14.91
CA ARG A 65 -17.41 -25.24 13.48
C ARG A 65 -17.51 -26.58 12.74
N LEU A 66 -17.23 -27.71 13.40
CA LEU A 66 -17.31 -29.03 12.78
C LEU A 66 -18.74 -29.42 12.32
N ARG A 67 -19.78 -28.68 12.73
CA ARG A 67 -21.14 -28.82 12.18
C ARG A 67 -21.20 -28.55 10.68
N GLU A 68 -20.26 -27.78 10.13
CA GLU A 68 -20.13 -27.57 8.68
C GLU A 68 -19.76 -28.88 7.98
N LEU A 69 -18.81 -29.63 8.54
CA LEU A 69 -18.44 -30.97 8.08
C LEU A 69 -19.60 -31.96 8.26
N GLU A 70 -20.32 -31.92 9.37
CA GLU A 70 -21.51 -32.77 9.57
C GLU A 70 -22.62 -32.44 8.57
N ALA A 71 -22.82 -31.16 8.24
CA ALA A 71 -23.77 -30.73 7.22
C ALA A 71 -23.36 -31.24 5.84
N TYR A 72 -22.07 -31.13 5.49
CA TYR A 72 -21.53 -31.70 4.26
C TYR A 72 -21.78 -33.20 4.17
N GLN A 73 -21.43 -33.94 5.21
CA GLN A 73 -21.61 -35.39 5.27
C GLN A 73 -23.05 -35.84 5.05
N LYS A 74 -24.02 -35.04 5.50
CA LYS A 74 -25.46 -35.34 5.41
C LYS A 74 -26.11 -34.85 4.10
N LEU A 75 -25.64 -33.75 3.53
CA LEU A 75 -26.35 -33.02 2.48
C LEU A 75 -25.66 -33.05 1.12
N THR A 76 -24.37 -33.40 1.04
CA THR A 76 -23.66 -33.46 -0.23
C THR A 76 -24.25 -34.54 -1.14
N THR A 77 -24.29 -34.23 -2.44
CA THR A 77 -24.65 -35.17 -3.51
C THR A 77 -23.42 -35.73 -4.23
N ASP A 78 -22.22 -35.39 -3.77
CA ASP A 78 -20.98 -35.84 -4.39
C ASP A 78 -20.80 -37.37 -4.30
N PRO A 79 -20.20 -38.00 -5.32
CA PRO A 79 -19.75 -39.40 -5.29
C PRO A 79 -18.86 -39.72 -4.09
N VAL A 80 -18.79 -41.00 -3.70
CA VAL A 80 -18.08 -41.46 -2.50
C VAL A 80 -16.61 -41.05 -2.50
N GLU A 81 -15.94 -41.12 -3.65
CA GLU A 81 -14.53 -40.80 -3.81
C GLU A 81 -14.24 -39.29 -3.62
N ILE A 82 -15.17 -38.44 -4.08
CA ILE A 82 -15.11 -36.98 -3.91
C ILE A 82 -15.46 -36.61 -2.47
N LYS A 83 -16.42 -37.33 -1.88
CA LYS A 83 -16.83 -37.14 -0.49
C LYS A 83 -15.68 -37.31 0.49
N GLU A 84 -14.91 -38.40 0.36
CA GLU A 84 -13.75 -38.65 1.23
C GLU A 84 -12.70 -37.53 1.12
N SER A 85 -12.39 -37.08 -0.11
CA SER A 85 -11.45 -35.99 -0.37
C SER A 85 -11.94 -34.65 0.21
N GLY A 86 -13.23 -34.37 0.04
CA GLY A 86 -13.89 -33.18 0.59
C GLY A 86 -13.92 -33.14 2.11
N GLU A 87 -14.18 -34.29 2.76
CA GLU A 87 -14.16 -34.41 4.22
C GLU A 87 -12.76 -34.16 4.80
N GLN A 88 -11.72 -34.69 4.15
CA GLN A 88 -10.33 -34.44 4.53
C GLN A 88 -9.97 -32.95 4.42
N PHE A 89 -10.33 -32.32 3.31
CA PHE A 89 -10.10 -30.89 3.09
C PHE A 89 -10.85 -30.01 4.11
N LEU A 90 -12.16 -30.20 4.29
CA LEU A 90 -12.95 -29.39 5.23
C LEU A 90 -12.44 -29.55 6.66
N ARG A 91 -12.09 -30.76 7.07
CA ARG A 91 -11.49 -31.00 8.39
C ARG A 91 -10.18 -30.24 8.54
N ALA A 92 -9.27 -30.35 7.55
CA ALA A 92 -8.00 -29.66 7.56
C ALA A 92 -8.17 -28.13 7.63
N TYR A 93 -9.06 -27.58 6.80
CA TYR A 93 -9.36 -26.14 6.76
C TYR A 93 -9.98 -25.65 8.07
N ILE A 94 -10.99 -26.35 8.61
CA ILE A 94 -11.66 -25.92 9.84
C ILE A 94 -10.66 -25.91 11.00
N ILE A 95 -9.89 -26.98 11.16
CA ILE A 95 -8.87 -27.09 12.21
C ILE A 95 -7.82 -25.98 12.04
N SER A 96 -7.25 -25.80 10.83
CA SER A 96 -6.24 -24.75 10.58
C SER A 96 -6.79 -23.32 10.76
N SER A 97 -8.09 -23.11 10.57
CA SER A 97 -8.73 -21.78 10.72
C SER A 97 -9.14 -21.43 12.15
N THR A 98 -9.09 -22.40 13.06
CA THR A 98 -9.54 -22.23 14.46
C THR A 98 -8.48 -22.59 15.48
N ASP A 99 -7.45 -23.32 15.07
CA ASP A 99 -6.32 -23.74 15.89
C ASP A 99 -5.03 -23.12 15.35
N GLU A 100 -4.35 -22.32 16.16
CA GLU A 100 -3.01 -21.80 15.83
C GLU A 100 -1.96 -22.93 15.82
N GLU A 101 -2.26 -24.09 16.42
CA GLU A 101 -1.38 -25.27 16.49
C GLU A 101 -1.88 -26.46 15.66
N SER A 102 -2.65 -26.17 14.60
CA SER A 102 -3.13 -27.16 13.64
C SER A 102 -2.01 -28.08 13.14
N SER A 103 -2.29 -29.40 13.11
CA SER A 103 -1.40 -30.40 12.48
C SER A 103 -1.28 -30.25 10.96
N TYR A 104 -2.12 -29.40 10.35
CA TYR A 104 -2.09 -29.08 8.93
C TYR A 104 -1.39 -27.74 8.71
N SER A 105 -0.33 -27.74 7.90
CA SER A 105 0.28 -26.51 7.40
C SER A 105 -0.62 -25.83 6.38
N GLN A 106 -0.40 -24.53 6.11
CA GLN A 106 -1.12 -23.84 5.02
C GLN A 106 -0.90 -24.54 3.68
N GLN A 107 0.30 -25.09 3.43
CA GLN A 107 0.59 -25.84 2.22
C GLN A 107 -0.22 -27.14 2.13
N ASP A 108 -0.43 -27.83 3.26
CA ASP A 108 -1.27 -29.04 3.29
C ASP A 108 -2.72 -28.72 2.93
N VAL A 109 -3.26 -27.64 3.50
CA VAL A 109 -4.62 -27.17 3.19
C VAL A 109 -4.76 -26.81 1.71
N ARG A 110 -3.76 -26.14 1.11
CA ARG A 110 -3.75 -25.83 -0.32
C ARG A 110 -3.67 -27.07 -1.21
N ASN A 111 -2.80 -28.01 -0.87
CA ASN A 111 -2.68 -29.27 -1.61
C ASN A 111 -3.99 -30.07 -1.58
N LEU A 112 -4.70 -30.06 -0.44
CA LEU A 112 -6.02 -30.68 -0.32
C LEU A 112 -7.09 -29.91 -1.11
N ALA A 113 -7.06 -28.57 -1.10
CA ALA A 113 -7.98 -27.74 -1.88
C ALA A 113 -7.83 -27.97 -3.40
N ALA A 114 -6.60 -28.09 -3.90
CA ALA A 114 -6.33 -28.38 -5.31
C ALA A 114 -6.95 -29.72 -5.75
N LYS A 115 -6.77 -30.77 -4.93
CA LYS A 115 -7.38 -32.09 -5.17
C LYS A 115 -8.91 -32.03 -5.19
N VAL A 116 -9.51 -31.23 -4.32
CA VAL A 116 -10.97 -31.03 -4.30
C VAL A 116 -11.45 -30.40 -5.60
N PHE A 117 -10.75 -29.40 -6.15
CA PHE A 117 -11.11 -28.84 -7.46
C PHE A 117 -10.90 -29.82 -8.61
N GLU A 118 -9.78 -30.54 -8.64
CA GLU A 118 -9.48 -31.55 -9.66
C GLU A 118 -10.51 -32.69 -9.69
N SER A 119 -11.13 -32.96 -8.53
CA SER A 119 -12.18 -33.98 -8.41
C SER A 119 -13.48 -33.63 -9.14
N GLY A 120 -13.70 -32.36 -9.49
CA GLY A 120 -14.93 -31.89 -10.15
C GLY A 120 -16.15 -31.81 -9.24
N THR A 121 -15.97 -31.58 -7.92
CA THR A 121 -17.08 -31.36 -6.98
C THR A 121 -17.98 -30.20 -7.44
N GLU A 122 -19.29 -30.41 -7.32
CA GLU A 122 -20.29 -29.35 -7.51
C GLU A 122 -20.89 -28.88 -6.18
N ASP A 123 -20.40 -29.41 -5.05
CA ASP A 123 -20.88 -29.00 -3.74
C ASP A 123 -20.45 -27.55 -3.43
N PRO A 124 -21.40 -26.65 -3.16
CA PRO A 124 -21.08 -25.24 -3.02
C PRO A 124 -20.28 -24.92 -1.76
N LEU A 125 -20.32 -25.76 -0.72
CA LEU A 125 -19.51 -25.59 0.48
C LEU A 125 -18.03 -25.82 0.16
N LEU A 126 -17.71 -26.95 -0.48
CA LEU A 126 -16.36 -27.31 -0.86
C LEU A 126 -15.76 -26.31 -1.85
N ARG A 127 -16.49 -25.99 -2.92
CA ARG A 127 -16.05 -25.03 -3.94
C ARG A 127 -15.73 -23.66 -3.33
N THR A 128 -16.52 -23.21 -2.35
CA THR A 128 -16.26 -21.92 -1.68
C THR A 128 -14.98 -21.96 -0.85
N TYR A 129 -14.81 -22.98 -0.01
CA TYR A 129 -13.64 -23.09 0.87
C TYR A 129 -12.36 -23.37 0.10
N ALA A 130 -12.42 -24.21 -0.94
CA ALA A 130 -11.28 -24.46 -1.82
C ALA A 130 -10.90 -23.19 -2.57
N ALA A 131 -11.88 -22.40 -3.06
CA ALA A 131 -11.59 -21.12 -3.69
C ALA A 131 -10.91 -20.13 -2.73
N LYS A 132 -11.28 -20.13 -1.44
CA LYS A 132 -10.62 -19.33 -0.40
C LYS A 132 -9.18 -19.79 -0.18
N ALA A 133 -8.92 -21.09 -0.16
CA ALA A 133 -7.59 -21.65 0.09
C ALA A 133 -6.63 -21.50 -1.10
N LEU A 134 -7.11 -21.59 -2.35
CA LEU A 134 -6.25 -21.49 -3.54
C LEU A 134 -6.12 -20.06 -4.06
N TYR A 135 -7.24 -19.39 -4.32
CA TYR A 135 -7.20 -18.18 -5.14
C TYR A 135 -6.95 -16.88 -4.34
N ILE A 136 -7.32 -16.81 -3.07
CA ILE A 136 -6.92 -15.65 -2.23
C ILE A 136 -5.41 -15.67 -1.99
N ASP A 137 -4.87 -16.85 -1.75
CA ASP A 137 -3.47 -17.03 -1.37
C ASP A 137 -2.50 -16.97 -2.57
N GLU A 138 -2.97 -17.34 -3.77
CA GLU A 138 -2.23 -17.18 -5.03
C GLU A 138 -2.42 -15.80 -5.69
N GLY A 139 -3.38 -15.03 -5.20
CA GLY A 139 -3.61 -13.67 -5.65
C GLY A 139 -4.49 -13.54 -6.90
N ASP A 140 -5.43 -14.46 -7.12
CA ASP A 140 -6.40 -14.46 -8.22
C ASP A 140 -7.85 -14.24 -7.73
N PRO A 141 -8.19 -13.03 -7.27
CA PRO A 141 -9.51 -12.75 -6.67
C PRO A 141 -10.67 -12.81 -7.67
N GLU A 142 -10.42 -12.71 -8.98
CA GLU A 142 -11.47 -12.72 -10.01
C GLU A 142 -12.05 -14.13 -10.19
N ASN A 143 -11.19 -15.16 -10.26
CA ASN A 143 -11.64 -16.54 -10.29
C ASN A 143 -12.35 -16.93 -8.98
N ALA A 144 -11.84 -16.46 -7.84
CA ALA A 144 -12.47 -16.66 -6.56
C ALA A 144 -13.88 -16.02 -6.51
N GLU A 145 -14.01 -14.76 -6.96
CA GLU A 145 -15.30 -14.06 -7.03
C GLU A 145 -16.31 -14.80 -7.90
N LYS A 146 -15.89 -15.26 -9.09
CA LYS A 146 -16.77 -16.01 -10.00
C LYS A 146 -17.32 -17.27 -9.32
N ILE A 147 -16.44 -18.06 -8.70
CA ILE A 147 -16.83 -19.30 -7.99
C ILE A 147 -17.77 -18.97 -6.82
N TRP A 148 -17.48 -17.93 -6.03
CA TRP A 148 -18.36 -17.53 -4.93
C TRP A 148 -19.70 -16.98 -5.39
N ALA A 149 -19.76 -16.24 -6.51
CA ALA A 149 -21.01 -15.75 -7.06
C ALA A 149 -21.92 -16.91 -7.50
N GLU A 150 -21.34 -17.95 -8.14
CA GLU A 150 -22.04 -19.17 -8.53
C GLU A 150 -22.52 -19.96 -7.30
N THR A 151 -21.62 -20.27 -6.38
CA THR A 151 -21.92 -21.08 -5.18
C THR A 151 -22.92 -20.39 -4.25
N VAL A 152 -22.85 -19.07 -4.04
CA VAL A 152 -23.84 -18.32 -3.24
C VAL A 152 -25.23 -18.40 -3.85
N GLN A 153 -25.37 -18.50 -5.18
CA GLN A 153 -26.68 -18.73 -5.81
C GLN A 153 -27.18 -20.15 -5.55
N GLN A 154 -26.31 -21.16 -5.67
CA GLN A 154 -26.64 -22.55 -5.37
C GLN A 154 -27.08 -22.72 -3.90
N LEU A 155 -26.38 -22.08 -2.96
CA LEU A 155 -26.65 -22.16 -1.53
C LEU A 155 -27.97 -21.54 -1.10
N ARG A 156 -28.43 -20.48 -1.80
CA ARG A 156 -29.73 -19.84 -1.50
C ARG A 156 -30.89 -20.83 -1.53
N ASN A 157 -30.78 -21.86 -2.36
CA ASN A 157 -31.79 -22.90 -2.54
C ASN A 157 -31.40 -24.23 -1.88
N SER A 158 -30.26 -24.28 -1.20
CA SER A 158 -29.76 -25.49 -0.54
C SER A 158 -30.39 -25.71 0.84
N SER A 159 -30.28 -26.93 1.35
CA SER A 159 -30.68 -27.27 2.73
C SER A 159 -29.56 -27.03 3.76
N TYR A 160 -28.44 -26.41 3.37
CA TYR A 160 -27.35 -26.11 4.30
C TYR A 160 -27.78 -25.11 5.38
N PRO A 161 -27.32 -25.29 6.64
CA PRO A 161 -27.64 -24.39 7.76
C PRO A 161 -27.32 -22.92 7.48
N ARG A 162 -28.07 -21.98 8.07
CA ARG A 162 -27.85 -20.55 7.82
C ARG A 162 -26.46 -20.06 8.21
N ILE A 163 -25.85 -20.64 9.25
CA ILE A 163 -24.46 -20.33 9.63
C ILE A 163 -23.46 -20.64 8.52
N VAL A 164 -23.68 -21.74 7.78
CA VAL A 164 -22.90 -22.08 6.58
C VAL A 164 -23.07 -20.96 5.56
N GLN A 165 -24.30 -20.56 5.26
CA GLN A 165 -24.55 -19.45 4.33
C GLN A 165 -23.91 -18.12 4.77
N VAL A 166 -23.80 -17.86 6.08
CA VAL A 166 -23.08 -16.69 6.63
C VAL A 166 -21.59 -16.75 6.30
N TYR A 167 -20.91 -17.88 6.50
CA TYR A 167 -19.48 -18.01 6.16
C TYR A 167 -19.25 -17.70 4.68
N LEU A 168 -20.04 -18.30 3.80
CA LEU A 168 -19.84 -18.24 2.36
C LEU A 168 -20.13 -16.83 1.82
N ARG A 169 -21.18 -16.18 2.33
CA ARG A 169 -21.45 -14.76 2.03
C ARG A 169 -20.39 -13.82 2.60
N SER A 170 -19.78 -14.17 3.73
CA SER A 170 -18.69 -13.36 4.29
C SER A 170 -17.44 -13.39 3.41
N PHE A 171 -17.09 -14.56 2.86
CA PHE A 171 -15.96 -14.69 1.91
C PHE A 171 -16.23 -13.96 0.59
N ALA A 172 -17.44 -14.14 0.03
CA ALA A 172 -17.84 -13.39 -1.15
C ALA A 172 -17.79 -11.87 -0.91
N TYR A 173 -18.23 -11.39 0.26
CA TYR A 173 -18.18 -9.97 0.57
C TYR A 173 -16.74 -9.44 0.77
N GLU A 174 -15.88 -10.22 1.45
CA GLU A 174 -14.47 -9.88 1.71
C GLU A 174 -13.68 -9.65 0.42
N ALA A 175 -13.83 -10.52 -0.57
CA ALA A 175 -13.09 -10.42 -1.84
C ALA A 175 -13.46 -9.21 -2.70
N ILE A 176 -14.69 -8.69 -2.52
CA ILE A 176 -15.30 -7.73 -3.44
C ILE A 176 -15.46 -6.35 -2.79
N GLN A 177 -14.86 -6.11 -1.63
CA GLN A 177 -14.72 -4.74 -1.09
C GLN A 177 -13.98 -3.78 -2.05
N ASN A 178 -13.50 -4.31 -3.19
CA ASN A 178 -12.67 -3.61 -4.18
C ASN A 178 -13.41 -3.18 -5.46
N HIS A 179 -14.70 -3.53 -5.64
CA HIS A 179 -15.48 -3.19 -6.84
C HIS A 179 -16.84 -2.52 -6.52
N MET A 180 -17.32 -1.69 -7.45
CA MET A 180 -18.65 -1.06 -7.36
C MET A 180 -19.74 -2.14 -7.34
N GLY A 181 -20.56 -2.18 -6.27
CA GLY A 181 -21.56 -3.23 -6.01
C GLY A 181 -21.65 -3.71 -4.55
N SER A 182 -20.84 -3.15 -3.66
CA SER A 182 -20.65 -3.59 -2.27
C SER A 182 -21.89 -3.47 -1.36
N THR A 183 -22.81 -2.54 -1.63
CA THR A 183 -23.94 -2.25 -0.73
C THR A 183 -25.00 -3.35 -0.69
N ASP A 184 -25.38 -3.90 -1.85
CA ASP A 184 -26.40 -4.95 -1.92
C ASP A 184 -25.91 -6.28 -1.33
N ARG A 185 -24.64 -6.61 -1.58
CA ARG A 185 -24.00 -7.80 -1.00
C ARG A 185 -23.84 -7.68 0.52
N MET A 186 -23.45 -6.51 1.03
CA MET A 186 -23.42 -6.23 2.47
C MET A 186 -24.81 -6.36 3.09
N GLN A 187 -25.84 -5.81 2.45
CA GLN A 187 -27.22 -5.94 2.93
C GLN A 187 -27.66 -7.41 2.97
N ALA A 188 -27.32 -8.19 1.95
CA ALA A 188 -27.64 -9.61 1.91
C ALA A 188 -26.89 -10.41 2.99
N LEU A 189 -25.64 -10.06 3.29
CA LEU A 189 -24.88 -10.62 4.41
C LEU A 189 -25.54 -10.28 5.75
N ALA A 190 -25.90 -9.02 5.98
CA ALA A 190 -26.57 -8.59 7.20
C ALA A 190 -27.89 -9.34 7.44
N VAL A 191 -28.74 -9.47 6.40
CA VAL A 191 -29.98 -10.24 6.48
C VAL A 191 -29.71 -11.71 6.80
N CYS A 192 -28.68 -12.31 6.19
CA CYS A 192 -28.30 -13.68 6.46
C CYS A 192 -27.82 -13.89 7.90
N ILE A 193 -27.04 -12.94 8.44
CA ILE A 193 -26.58 -12.96 9.84
C ILE A 193 -27.78 -12.91 10.79
N VAL A 194 -28.69 -11.95 10.63
CA VAL A 194 -29.88 -11.82 11.48
C VAL A 194 -30.70 -13.11 11.47
N LYS A 195 -30.94 -13.63 10.26
CA LYS A 195 -31.64 -14.91 10.06
C LYS A 195 -30.96 -16.09 10.74
N TRP A 196 -29.64 -16.14 10.78
CA TRP A 196 -28.91 -17.16 11.53
C TRP A 196 -29.07 -16.94 13.05
N LEU A 197 -28.99 -15.70 13.53
CA LEU A 197 -29.16 -15.38 14.94
C LEU A 197 -30.57 -15.71 15.47
N GLU A 198 -31.60 -15.66 14.63
CA GLU A 198 -32.96 -16.17 14.94
C GLU A 198 -33.00 -17.68 15.19
N GLU A 199 -32.05 -18.45 14.66
CA GLU A 199 -31.97 -19.91 14.79
C GLU A 199 -31.11 -20.35 15.98
N VAL A 200 -30.24 -19.47 16.50
CA VAL A 200 -29.45 -19.76 17.69
C VAL A 200 -30.40 -19.99 18.88
N ARG A 201 -30.16 -21.05 19.65
CA ARG A 201 -30.96 -21.42 20.83
C ARG A 201 -30.12 -21.25 22.09
N GLU A 202 -30.79 -21.15 23.23
CA GLU A 202 -30.23 -20.77 24.54
C GLU A 202 -29.23 -21.78 25.15
N GLU A 203 -28.80 -22.82 24.44
CA GLU A 203 -27.74 -23.70 24.96
C GLU A 203 -26.44 -22.89 25.14
N ASP A 204 -25.88 -22.87 26.36
CA ASP A 204 -24.84 -21.91 26.75
C ASP A 204 -23.64 -21.89 25.80
N VAL A 205 -23.20 -23.06 25.34
CA VAL A 205 -22.07 -23.24 24.42
C VAL A 205 -22.37 -22.70 23.02
N GLU A 206 -23.61 -22.80 22.53
CA GLU A 206 -23.96 -22.35 21.19
C GLU A 206 -24.00 -20.82 21.09
N LEU A 207 -24.56 -20.16 22.11
CA LEU A 207 -24.68 -18.71 22.12
C LEU A 207 -23.31 -18.02 22.26
N GLU A 208 -22.42 -18.55 23.09
CA GLU A 208 -21.05 -18.05 23.25
C GLU A 208 -20.27 -18.14 21.91
N CYS A 209 -20.33 -19.30 21.24
CA CYS A 209 -19.68 -19.50 19.94
C CYS A 209 -20.28 -18.60 18.84
N ALA A 210 -21.60 -18.44 18.82
CA ALA A 210 -22.28 -17.54 17.89
C ALA A 210 -21.87 -16.07 18.12
N ALA A 211 -21.82 -15.62 19.38
CA ALA A 211 -21.37 -14.29 19.74
C ALA A 211 -19.89 -14.05 19.37
N HIS A 212 -19.01 -15.04 19.57
CA HIS A 212 -17.62 -14.98 19.14
C HIS A 212 -17.52 -14.84 17.61
N LYS A 213 -18.24 -15.66 16.84
CA LYS A 213 -18.25 -15.55 15.38
C LYS A 213 -18.79 -14.21 14.91
N LEU A 214 -19.86 -13.70 15.54
CA LEU A 214 -20.41 -12.38 15.25
C LEU A 214 -19.37 -11.28 15.53
N LYS A 215 -18.69 -11.31 16.68
CA LYS A 215 -17.60 -10.37 17.02
C LYS A 215 -16.56 -10.30 15.89
N GLY A 216 -16.10 -11.45 15.39
CA GLY A 216 -15.12 -11.53 14.30
C GLY A 216 -15.62 -10.94 12.97
N LEU A 217 -16.88 -11.21 12.60
CA LEU A 217 -17.49 -10.61 11.39
C LEU A 217 -17.59 -9.09 11.50
N LEU A 218 -17.98 -8.57 12.66
CA LEU A 218 -18.09 -7.13 12.90
C LEU A 218 -16.72 -6.44 12.89
N GLN A 219 -15.68 -7.09 13.44
CA GLN A 219 -14.31 -6.60 13.36
C GLN A 219 -13.80 -6.55 11.91
N LEU A 220 -14.11 -7.55 11.11
CA LEU A 220 -13.64 -7.65 9.72
C LEU A 220 -14.28 -6.61 8.79
N PHE A 221 -15.59 -6.34 8.98
CA PHE A 221 -16.39 -5.52 8.06
C PHE A 221 -16.78 -4.14 8.60
N GLY A 222 -16.49 -3.86 9.87
CA GLY A 222 -16.63 -2.54 10.48
C GLY A 222 -18.07 -2.12 10.82
N SER A 223 -18.21 -0.85 11.20
CA SER A 223 -19.43 -0.28 11.77
C SER A 223 -20.65 -0.32 10.85
N THR A 224 -20.46 -0.25 9.52
CA THR A 224 -21.59 -0.27 8.59
C THR A 224 -22.33 -1.60 8.60
N LEU A 225 -21.62 -2.72 8.73
CA LEU A 225 -22.26 -4.03 8.91
C LEU A 225 -22.92 -4.13 10.29
N GLU A 226 -22.23 -3.65 11.34
CA GLU A 226 -22.72 -3.64 12.72
C GLU A 226 -24.09 -2.95 12.83
N SER A 227 -24.23 -1.73 12.30
CA SER A 227 -25.50 -1.00 12.33
C SER A 227 -26.63 -1.72 11.57
N ARG A 228 -26.32 -2.39 10.43
CA ARG A 228 -27.32 -3.13 9.64
C ARG A 228 -27.78 -4.40 10.36
N VAL A 229 -26.85 -5.15 10.96
CA VAL A 229 -27.17 -6.35 11.74
C VAL A 229 -28.00 -5.95 12.96
N LEU A 230 -27.59 -4.92 13.71
CA LEU A 230 -28.33 -4.40 14.86
C LEU A 230 -29.76 -4.01 14.48
N SER A 231 -29.93 -3.23 13.41
CA SER A 231 -31.27 -2.86 12.92
C SER A 231 -32.12 -4.08 12.54
N GLY A 232 -31.52 -5.09 11.90
CA GLY A 232 -32.23 -6.32 11.59
C GLY A 232 -32.62 -7.13 12.83
N CYS A 233 -31.76 -7.21 13.84
CA CYS A 233 -32.06 -7.87 15.11
C CYS A 233 -33.23 -7.20 15.84
N LEU A 234 -33.25 -5.86 15.89
CA LEU A 234 -34.35 -5.09 16.51
C LEU A 234 -35.69 -5.33 15.79
N ASN A 235 -35.66 -5.35 14.45
CA ASN A 235 -36.86 -5.59 13.63
C ASN A 235 -37.37 -7.03 13.70
N SER A 236 -36.48 -8.00 13.87
CA SER A 236 -36.85 -9.43 13.94
C SER A 236 -37.62 -9.76 15.22
N GLY A 237 -37.17 -9.23 16.37
CA GLY A 237 -37.74 -9.54 17.68
C GLY A 237 -37.57 -11.00 18.15
N GLN A 238 -36.98 -11.87 17.32
CA GLN A 238 -36.75 -13.30 17.61
C GLN A 238 -35.30 -13.62 17.98
N VAL A 239 -34.40 -12.65 17.87
CA VAL A 239 -32.98 -12.80 18.25
C VAL A 239 -32.85 -12.78 19.76
N ASP A 240 -31.95 -13.61 20.30
CA ASP A 240 -31.66 -13.68 21.73
C ASP A 240 -31.43 -12.28 22.35
N PRO A 241 -32.14 -11.92 23.44
CA PRO A 241 -32.03 -10.60 24.07
C PRO A 241 -30.60 -10.23 24.49
N PHE A 242 -29.76 -11.20 24.85
CA PHE A 242 -28.35 -10.96 25.17
C PHE A 242 -27.61 -10.34 23.97
N ILE A 243 -27.77 -10.91 22.77
CA ILE A 243 -27.10 -10.41 21.56
C ILE A 243 -27.57 -8.99 21.23
N VAL A 244 -28.88 -8.74 21.32
CA VAL A 244 -29.47 -7.43 21.03
C VAL A 244 -28.90 -6.37 21.97
N HIS A 245 -28.91 -6.63 23.28
CA HIS A 245 -28.41 -5.68 24.27
C HIS A 245 -26.90 -5.51 24.22
N TRP A 246 -26.14 -6.56 23.93
CA TRP A 246 -24.69 -6.46 23.73
C TRP A 246 -24.35 -5.57 22.52
N LEU A 247 -25.01 -5.77 21.37
CA LEU A 247 -24.80 -4.94 20.18
C LEU A 247 -25.23 -3.48 20.39
N LEU A 248 -26.39 -3.25 21.03
CA LEU A 248 -26.83 -1.90 21.40
C LEU A 248 -25.80 -1.21 22.30
N GLY A 249 -25.34 -1.91 23.34
CA GLY A 249 -24.35 -1.40 24.27
C GLY A 249 -23.06 -1.00 23.56
N ARG A 250 -22.53 -1.88 22.72
CA ARG A 250 -21.32 -1.66 21.94
C ARG A 250 -21.45 -0.49 20.96
N GLU A 251 -22.57 -0.38 20.24
CA GLU A 251 -22.84 0.75 19.35
C GLU A 251 -22.84 2.08 20.13
N GLN A 252 -23.48 2.10 21.30
CA GLN A 252 -23.50 3.28 22.16
C GLN A 252 -22.11 3.64 22.69
N VAL A 253 -21.28 2.66 23.06
CA VAL A 253 -19.87 2.90 23.40
C VAL A 253 -19.14 3.55 22.23
N ASN A 254 -19.29 3.01 21.01
CA ASN A 254 -18.63 3.53 19.82
C ASN A 254 -19.08 4.96 19.46
N LEU A 255 -20.39 5.23 19.54
CA LEU A 255 -20.96 6.57 19.33
C LEU A 255 -20.46 7.55 20.39
N GLY A 256 -20.36 7.11 21.64
CA GLY A 256 -19.81 7.91 22.74
C GLY A 256 -18.37 8.34 22.47
N TRP A 257 -17.47 7.38 22.26
CA TRP A 257 -16.05 7.68 22.01
C TRP A 257 -15.84 8.50 20.73
N SER A 258 -16.64 8.24 19.68
CA SER A 258 -16.63 9.04 18.45
C SER A 258 -17.09 10.48 18.70
N ALA A 259 -18.11 10.69 19.53
CA ALA A 259 -18.60 12.02 19.88
C ALA A 259 -17.59 12.82 20.72
N ARG A 260 -16.83 12.16 21.60
CA ARG A 260 -15.74 12.78 22.38
C ARG A 260 -14.60 13.24 21.46
N GLY A 261 -14.27 12.43 20.46
CA GLY A 261 -13.11 12.62 19.59
C GLY A 261 -11.79 12.18 20.23
N GLY A 262 -10.69 12.35 19.49
CA GLY A 262 -9.34 11.97 19.93
C GLY A 262 -8.60 13.02 20.76
N GLU A 263 -9.11 14.24 20.86
CA GLU A 263 -8.44 15.35 21.54
C GLU A 263 -8.35 15.18 23.07
N PHE A 264 -7.45 15.93 23.69
CA PHE A 264 -7.36 15.97 25.16
C PHE A 264 -8.67 16.45 25.79
N ALA A 265 -8.96 15.96 27.00
CA ALA A 265 -10.20 16.27 27.71
C ALA A 265 -10.44 17.79 27.84
N TYR A 266 -9.40 18.58 28.15
CA TYR A 266 -9.50 20.04 28.27
C TYR A 266 -9.74 20.77 26.94
N LYS A 267 -9.54 20.11 25.79
CA LYS A 267 -9.84 20.62 24.44
C LYS A 267 -11.18 20.13 23.90
N THR A 268 -11.84 19.19 24.57
CA THR A 268 -13.12 18.63 24.15
C THR A 268 -14.25 19.57 24.57
N SER A 269 -15.16 19.92 23.65
CA SER A 269 -16.23 20.88 23.93
C SER A 269 -17.28 20.30 24.89
N ARG A 270 -18.01 21.19 25.59
CA ARG A 270 -19.11 20.79 26.48
C ARG A 270 -20.21 19.98 25.77
N SER A 271 -20.53 20.33 24.52
CA SER A 271 -21.52 19.61 23.70
C SER A 271 -21.06 18.19 23.37
N GLN A 272 -19.78 18.02 23.03
CA GLN A 272 -19.19 16.70 22.84
C GLN A 272 -19.22 15.87 24.12
N PHE A 273 -18.87 16.44 25.27
CA PHE A 273 -18.99 15.77 26.56
C PHE A 273 -20.43 15.37 26.92
N GLN A 274 -21.42 16.20 26.58
CA GLN A 274 -22.83 15.86 26.80
C GLN A 274 -23.28 14.67 25.96
N LYS A 275 -22.89 14.64 24.67
CA LYS A 275 -23.14 13.49 23.80
C LYS A 275 -22.42 12.24 24.29
N PHE A 276 -21.13 12.37 24.65
CA PHE A 276 -20.33 11.30 25.22
C PHE A 276 -20.99 10.71 26.48
N LYS A 277 -21.37 11.56 27.44
CA LYS A 277 -22.08 11.16 28.66
C LYS A 277 -23.37 10.41 28.36
N LYS A 278 -24.21 10.95 27.47
CA LYS A 278 -25.48 10.34 27.11
C LYS A 278 -25.28 8.92 26.58
N HIS A 279 -24.42 8.80 25.57
CA HIS A 279 -24.13 7.51 24.94
C HIS A 279 -23.54 6.50 25.93
N LEU A 280 -22.63 6.91 26.84
CA LEU A 280 -22.08 5.97 27.82
C LEU A 280 -23.09 5.53 28.90
N ILE A 281 -24.04 6.37 29.29
CA ILE A 281 -25.14 5.97 30.19
C ILE A 281 -26.08 4.96 29.52
N ASP A 282 -26.39 5.18 28.24
CA ASP A 282 -27.19 4.26 27.45
C ASP A 282 -26.45 2.92 27.25
N ALA A 283 -25.15 3.00 26.94
CA ALA A 283 -24.27 1.83 26.83
C ALA A 283 -24.23 1.01 28.12
N GLN A 284 -24.00 1.66 29.26
CA GLN A 284 -23.98 1.04 30.58
C GLN A 284 -25.25 0.21 30.81
N SER A 285 -26.41 0.83 30.57
CA SER A 285 -27.71 0.20 30.84
C SER A 285 -27.93 -1.07 30.02
N HIS A 286 -27.49 -1.07 28.75
CA HIS A 286 -27.60 -2.23 27.88
C HIS A 286 -26.56 -3.31 28.17
N LEU A 287 -25.31 -2.93 28.42
CA LEU A 287 -24.23 -3.88 28.69
C LEU A 287 -24.38 -4.57 30.05
N GLU A 288 -24.81 -3.85 31.09
CA GLU A 288 -25.18 -4.45 32.38
C GLU A 288 -26.33 -5.43 32.21
N HIS A 289 -27.34 -5.09 31.39
CA HIS A 289 -28.44 -6.00 31.15
C HIS A 289 -28.00 -7.25 30.38
N ALA A 290 -27.20 -7.10 29.32
CA ALA A 290 -26.60 -8.22 28.59
C ALA A 290 -25.77 -9.12 29.52
N TYR A 291 -24.96 -8.53 30.39
CA TYR A 291 -24.19 -9.26 31.40
C TYR A 291 -25.09 -10.03 32.37
N LEU A 292 -26.21 -9.44 32.83
CA LEU A 292 -27.15 -10.12 33.72
C LEU A 292 -27.92 -11.27 33.05
N LEU A 293 -28.10 -11.20 31.72
CA LEU A 293 -28.69 -12.27 30.93
C LEU A 293 -27.71 -13.43 30.77
N ARG A 294 -26.43 -13.13 30.49
CA ARG A 294 -25.35 -14.11 30.27
C ARG A 294 -24.07 -13.70 30.98
N PRO A 295 -23.97 -13.91 32.31
CA PRO A 295 -22.79 -13.55 33.10
C PRO A 295 -21.59 -14.47 32.82
N ASP A 296 -21.82 -15.57 32.11
CA ASP A 296 -20.84 -16.56 31.66
C ASP A 296 -20.19 -16.20 30.30
N ILE A 297 -20.67 -15.15 29.62
CA ILE A 297 -20.06 -14.66 28.37
C ILE A 297 -19.28 -13.36 28.65
N PRO A 298 -17.98 -13.27 28.28
CA PRO A 298 -17.14 -12.15 28.71
C PRO A 298 -17.39 -10.82 27.97
N PHE A 299 -18.03 -10.85 26.79
CA PHE A 299 -18.08 -9.69 25.88
C PHE A 299 -18.76 -8.42 26.45
N PRO A 300 -19.88 -8.49 27.19
CA PRO A 300 -20.45 -7.29 27.78
C PRO A 300 -19.54 -6.66 28.85
N ALA A 301 -18.94 -7.48 29.72
CA ALA A 301 -18.02 -7.02 30.75
C ALA A 301 -16.75 -6.40 30.14
N GLN A 302 -16.25 -6.96 29.02
CA GLN A 302 -15.14 -6.35 28.26
C GLN A 302 -15.46 -4.96 27.72
N GLU A 303 -16.70 -4.71 27.28
CA GLU A 303 -17.12 -3.38 26.84
C GLU A 303 -17.40 -2.44 28.02
N MET A 304 -17.84 -2.98 29.18
CA MET A 304 -18.01 -2.20 30.40
C MET A 304 -16.71 -1.57 30.90
N ILE A 305 -15.55 -2.19 30.69
CA ILE A 305 -14.24 -1.56 30.99
C ILE A 305 -14.13 -0.18 30.29
N ARG A 306 -14.58 -0.07 29.03
CA ARG A 306 -14.56 1.19 28.26
C ARG A 306 -15.62 2.18 28.75
N VAL A 307 -16.77 1.70 29.23
CA VAL A 307 -17.81 2.55 29.82
C VAL A 307 -17.31 3.16 31.14
N SER A 308 -16.78 2.34 32.04
CA SER A 308 -16.29 2.77 33.35
C SER A 308 -15.06 3.68 33.22
N LEU A 309 -14.17 3.43 32.25
CA LEU A 309 -13.04 4.34 31.93
C LEU A 309 -13.52 5.75 31.54
N GLY A 310 -14.70 5.85 30.90
CA GLY A 310 -15.32 7.14 30.57
C GLY A 310 -15.81 7.93 31.79
N GLY A 311 -15.77 7.36 33.00
CA GLY A 311 -16.12 8.02 34.26
C GLY A 311 -17.62 8.13 34.54
N TYR A 312 -18.46 7.37 33.84
CA TYR A 312 -19.93 7.41 34.00
C TYR A 312 -20.54 6.16 34.64
N ASP A 313 -19.75 5.11 34.85
CA ASP A 313 -20.11 4.04 35.78
C ASP A 313 -19.83 4.53 37.20
N THR A 314 -20.89 4.77 37.96
CA THR A 314 -20.78 5.25 39.35
C THR A 314 -20.75 4.12 40.36
N GLU A 315 -20.98 2.88 39.92
CA GLU A 315 -21.11 1.71 40.81
C GLU A 315 -19.86 0.84 40.78
N TYR A 316 -19.25 0.64 39.60
CA TYR A 316 -18.10 -0.22 39.40
C TYR A 316 -16.94 0.52 38.71
N LYS A 317 -15.71 0.16 39.07
CA LYS A 317 -14.49 0.64 38.41
C LYS A 317 -14.09 -0.29 37.25
N PRO A 318 -13.22 0.17 36.32
CA PRO A 318 -12.66 -0.69 35.26
C PRO A 318 -12.08 -2.02 35.77
N GLU A 319 -11.43 -2.02 36.94
CA GLU A 319 -10.81 -3.21 37.54
C GLU A 319 -11.85 -4.26 37.96
N ASP A 320 -13.04 -3.83 38.37
CA ASP A 320 -14.12 -4.75 38.77
C ASP A 320 -14.65 -5.52 37.56
N TRP A 321 -14.82 -4.84 36.43
CA TRP A 321 -15.20 -5.47 35.17
C TRP A 321 -14.09 -6.34 34.60
N PHE A 322 -12.83 -5.92 34.75
CA PHE A 322 -11.67 -6.75 34.40
C PHE A 322 -11.67 -8.07 35.18
N ARG A 323 -11.86 -8.05 36.51
CA ARG A 323 -11.91 -9.26 37.35
C ARG A 323 -13.02 -10.22 36.89
N ARG A 324 -14.21 -9.71 36.61
CA ARG A 324 -15.34 -10.52 36.11
C ARG A 324 -15.01 -11.23 34.79
N VAL A 325 -14.26 -10.57 33.89
CA VAL A 325 -13.87 -11.19 32.63
C VAL A 325 -12.87 -12.32 32.85
N ILE A 326 -11.84 -12.10 33.67
CA ILE A 326 -10.80 -13.12 33.90
C ILE A 326 -11.30 -14.31 34.73
N GLU A 327 -12.36 -14.14 35.53
CA GLU A 327 -13.06 -15.24 36.19
C GLU A 327 -13.79 -16.15 35.19
N ILE A 328 -14.27 -15.58 34.07
CA ILE A 328 -14.94 -16.32 33.00
C ILE A 328 -13.91 -17.00 32.08
N GLN A 329 -12.94 -16.21 31.61
CA GLN A 329 -11.85 -16.65 30.73
C GLN A 329 -10.57 -15.93 31.10
N PHE A 330 -9.63 -16.67 31.69
CA PHE A 330 -8.41 -16.16 32.31
C PHE A 330 -7.51 -15.38 31.35
N ASP A 331 -7.30 -15.93 30.17
CA ASP A 331 -6.27 -15.53 29.21
C ASP A 331 -6.89 -14.85 28.00
N CYS A 332 -7.79 -13.90 28.22
CA CYS A 332 -8.37 -13.11 27.12
C CYS A 332 -7.50 -11.88 26.77
N PRO A 333 -6.79 -11.85 25.61
CA PRO A 333 -5.81 -10.80 25.28
C PRO A 333 -6.35 -9.38 25.29
N ASP A 334 -7.49 -9.17 24.63
CA ASP A 334 -8.15 -7.87 24.54
C ASP A 334 -8.39 -7.25 25.92
N THR A 335 -8.67 -8.07 26.94
CA THR A 335 -9.08 -7.60 28.26
C THR A 335 -7.89 -7.02 29.04
N TYR A 336 -6.74 -7.69 28.99
CA TYR A 336 -5.53 -7.27 29.71
C TYR A 336 -4.91 -5.99 29.15
N LEU A 337 -5.09 -5.74 27.85
CA LEU A 337 -4.67 -4.48 27.23
C LEU A 337 -5.68 -3.35 27.47
N ARG A 338 -6.99 -3.67 27.51
CA ARG A 338 -8.07 -2.67 27.74
C ARG A 338 -8.06 -2.04 29.12
N ILE A 339 -7.55 -2.72 30.14
CA ILE A 339 -7.39 -2.13 31.48
C ILE A 339 -6.20 -1.17 31.57
N GLY A 340 -5.22 -1.29 30.66
CA GLY A 340 -3.99 -0.49 30.64
C GLY A 340 -4.20 1.02 30.80
N PRO A 341 -5.13 1.66 30.05
CA PRO A 341 -5.45 3.07 30.24
C PRO A 341 -5.89 3.43 31.66
N ALA A 342 -6.69 2.60 32.34
CA ALA A 342 -7.15 2.90 33.71
C ALA A 342 -5.99 2.98 34.71
N LEU A 343 -4.91 2.24 34.47
CA LEU A 343 -3.71 2.20 35.31
C LEU A 343 -2.77 3.39 35.08
N GLN A 344 -3.05 4.26 34.11
CA GLN A 344 -2.20 5.39 33.76
C GLN A 344 -2.49 6.65 34.58
N PRO A 345 -1.48 7.49 34.86
CA PRO A 345 -1.65 8.77 35.56
C PRO A 345 -2.72 9.67 34.96
N ARG A 346 -2.81 9.74 33.62
CA ARG A 346 -3.77 10.60 32.92
C ARG A 346 -5.24 10.18 33.11
N TRP A 347 -5.48 8.95 33.57
CA TRP A 347 -6.80 8.37 33.80
C TRP A 347 -7.09 8.10 35.28
N GLY A 348 -6.26 8.62 36.18
CA GLY A 348 -6.45 8.51 37.63
C GLY A 348 -5.72 7.34 38.30
N GLY A 349 -4.97 6.54 37.55
CA GLY A 349 -4.05 5.54 38.09
C GLY A 349 -2.65 6.10 38.39
N SER A 350 -1.67 5.21 38.51
CA SER A 350 -0.27 5.56 38.75
C SER A 350 0.67 4.56 38.10
N LEU A 351 1.87 5.02 37.72
CA LEU A 351 2.87 4.11 37.13
C LEU A 351 3.29 2.99 38.11
N ARG A 352 3.14 3.20 39.43
CA ARG A 352 3.36 2.14 40.43
C ARG A 352 2.30 1.04 40.35
N GLU A 353 1.02 1.40 40.22
CA GLU A 353 -0.07 0.42 40.01
C GLU A 353 0.15 -0.33 38.70
N PHE A 354 0.63 0.36 37.67
CA PHE A 354 1.01 -0.24 36.40
C PHE A 354 2.10 -1.30 36.57
N GLN A 355 3.22 -0.99 37.24
CA GLN A 355 4.28 -1.97 37.53
C GLN A 355 3.78 -3.13 38.40
N SER A 356 2.94 -2.86 39.39
CA SER A 356 2.35 -3.91 40.22
C SER A 356 1.48 -4.87 39.40
N TYR A 357 0.68 -4.34 38.48
CA TYR A 357 -0.15 -5.16 37.60
C TYR A 357 0.70 -6.03 36.65
N MET A 358 1.75 -5.47 36.04
CA MET A 358 2.69 -6.22 35.22
C MET A 358 3.32 -7.38 36.01
N GLN A 359 3.74 -7.09 37.24
CA GLN A 359 4.32 -8.08 38.13
C GLN A 359 3.31 -9.18 38.50
N SER A 360 2.06 -8.82 38.81
CA SER A 360 1.00 -9.79 39.09
C SER A 360 0.71 -10.69 37.89
N CYS A 361 0.74 -10.17 36.66
CA CYS A 361 0.61 -10.98 35.45
C CYS A 361 1.75 -11.99 35.31
N LEU A 362 2.99 -11.59 35.62
CA LEU A 362 4.15 -12.46 35.59
C LEU A 362 4.09 -13.55 36.67
N GLU A 363 3.61 -13.22 37.87
CA GLU A 363 3.50 -14.12 39.02
C GLU A 363 2.44 -15.22 38.84
N THR A 364 1.63 -15.14 37.79
CA THR A 364 0.72 -16.24 37.42
C THR A 364 1.47 -17.51 37.03
N ASP A 365 2.73 -17.38 36.57
CA ASP A 365 3.57 -18.47 36.07
C ASP A 365 2.87 -19.31 34.98
N ARG A 366 1.97 -18.69 34.19
CA ARG A 366 1.21 -19.32 33.08
C ARG A 366 1.78 -18.97 31.71
N PHE A 367 3.02 -19.37 31.45
CA PHE A 367 3.71 -19.08 30.18
C PHE A 367 3.17 -19.88 28.98
N ASP A 368 2.29 -20.87 29.24
CA ASP A 368 1.38 -21.48 28.27
C ASP A 368 0.36 -20.47 27.72
N THR A 369 0.13 -19.36 28.42
CA THR A 369 -0.78 -18.28 28.01
C THR A 369 -0.03 -16.99 27.70
N PHE A 370 -0.72 -16.01 27.08
CA PHE A 370 -0.15 -14.68 26.83
C PHE A 370 0.02 -13.83 28.11
N VAL A 371 -0.57 -14.23 29.24
CA VAL A 371 -0.71 -13.38 30.44
C VAL A 371 0.64 -12.89 30.97
N PRO A 372 1.69 -13.71 31.16
CA PRO A 372 3.00 -13.23 31.60
C PRO A 372 3.67 -12.25 30.60
N TYR A 373 3.27 -12.28 29.34
CA TYR A 373 3.80 -11.41 28.28
C TYR A 373 3.11 -10.04 28.24
N VAL A 374 1.96 -9.86 28.92
CA VAL A 374 1.24 -8.57 29.00
C VAL A 374 2.14 -7.43 29.44
N GLY A 375 3.05 -7.68 30.39
CA GLY A 375 3.98 -6.66 30.84
C GLY A 375 4.89 -6.11 29.73
N ILE A 376 5.26 -6.96 28.77
CA ILE A 376 6.05 -6.57 27.60
C ILE A 376 5.22 -5.62 26.71
N ASP A 377 4.00 -6.00 26.35
CA ASP A 377 3.09 -5.17 25.54
C ASP A 377 2.75 -3.83 26.22
N LEU A 378 2.64 -3.85 27.55
CA LEU A 378 2.39 -2.67 28.36
C LEU A 378 3.57 -1.69 28.40
N ILE A 379 4.82 -2.16 28.32
CA ILE A 379 5.98 -1.27 28.18
C ILE A 379 5.90 -0.50 26.85
N TYR A 380 5.57 -1.19 25.75
CA TYR A 380 5.33 -0.55 24.46
C TYR A 380 4.14 0.42 24.53
N HIS A 381 3.06 0.06 25.21
CA HIS A 381 1.92 0.93 25.39
C HIS A 381 2.31 2.25 26.10
N LEU A 382 3.10 2.19 27.18
CA LEU A 382 3.61 3.37 27.86
C LEU A 382 4.55 4.20 26.98
N HIS A 383 5.41 3.54 26.20
CA HIS A 383 6.29 4.21 25.24
C HIS A 383 5.49 5.16 24.32
N PHE A 384 4.43 4.65 23.69
CA PHE A 384 3.59 5.45 22.79
C PHE A 384 2.69 6.45 23.52
N GLN A 385 2.03 6.02 24.61
CA GLN A 385 0.98 6.83 25.22
C GLN A 385 1.53 7.82 26.23
N GLU A 386 2.43 7.42 27.13
CA GLU A 386 2.91 8.23 28.27
C GLU A 386 4.25 8.92 28.04
N PHE A 387 5.10 8.36 27.19
CA PHE A 387 6.48 8.82 27.03
C PHE A 387 6.77 9.48 25.68
N ASP A 388 5.75 9.90 24.94
CA ASP A 388 5.88 10.61 23.65
C ASP A 388 6.75 9.87 22.61
N SER A 389 6.71 8.54 22.63
CA SER A 389 7.59 7.68 21.81
C SER A 389 9.08 7.90 22.06
N ASP A 390 9.48 8.29 23.28
CA ASP A 390 10.87 8.46 23.70
C ASP A 390 11.35 7.29 24.58
N TRP A 391 12.11 6.37 23.98
CA TRP A 391 12.71 5.23 24.70
C TRP A 391 13.66 5.65 25.83
N LYS A 392 14.23 6.86 25.81
CA LYS A 392 15.08 7.33 26.92
C LYS A 392 14.24 7.55 28.19
N LYS A 393 13.02 8.07 28.04
CA LYS A 393 12.09 8.25 29.17
C LYS A 393 11.60 6.91 29.71
N VAL A 394 11.27 5.97 28.83
CA VAL A 394 10.89 4.59 29.20
C VAL A 394 12.01 3.92 29.98
N LYS A 395 13.25 4.01 29.49
CA LYS A 395 14.43 3.46 30.16
C LYS A 395 14.69 4.13 31.50
N ALA A 396 14.61 5.46 31.57
CA ALA A 396 14.79 6.22 32.81
C ALA A 396 13.74 5.89 33.87
N TYR A 397 12.54 5.48 33.47
CA TYR A 397 11.51 5.01 34.39
C TYR A 397 11.88 3.66 35.06
N GLY A 398 12.63 2.81 34.35
CA GLY A 398 13.24 1.60 34.89
C GLY A 398 12.33 0.37 34.88
N PHE A 399 12.62 -0.56 33.97
CA PHE A 399 11.94 -1.87 33.88
C PHE A 399 12.90 -3.05 33.97
N ASP A 400 14.20 -2.81 34.19
CA ASP A 400 15.23 -3.86 34.22
C ASP A 400 14.92 -4.98 35.20
N LYS A 401 14.42 -4.64 36.40
CA LYS A 401 14.02 -5.63 37.40
C LYS A 401 12.90 -6.54 36.87
N PHE A 402 11.86 -5.96 36.26
CA PHE A 402 10.76 -6.74 35.67
C PHE A 402 11.26 -7.64 34.55
N LEU A 403 12.14 -7.14 33.68
CA LEU A 403 12.73 -7.92 32.60
C LEU A 403 13.58 -9.09 33.13
N ASP A 404 14.34 -8.88 34.22
CA ASP A 404 15.09 -9.93 34.90
C ASP A 404 14.19 -10.96 35.58
N ASP A 405 13.11 -10.51 36.23
CA ASP A 405 12.09 -11.37 36.82
C ASP A 405 11.40 -12.19 35.71
N PHE A 406 11.08 -11.58 34.57
CA PHE A 406 10.46 -12.21 33.41
C PHE A 406 11.33 -13.33 32.83
N LEU A 407 12.60 -13.04 32.54
CA LEU A 407 13.53 -14.03 32.00
C LEU A 407 13.74 -15.20 32.96
N ARG A 408 13.85 -14.94 34.27
CA ARG A 408 13.98 -15.98 35.30
C ARG A 408 12.72 -16.83 35.42
N ALA A 409 11.54 -16.22 35.43
CA ALA A 409 10.29 -16.95 35.51
C ALA A 409 10.06 -17.81 34.25
N ARG A 410 10.28 -17.25 33.06
CA ARG A 410 10.16 -18.00 31.80
C ARG A 410 11.12 -19.19 31.74
N ALA A 411 12.38 -18.99 32.16
CA ALA A 411 13.37 -20.06 32.21
C ALA A 411 13.00 -21.16 33.22
N ARG A 412 12.50 -20.78 34.40
CA ARG A 412 11.97 -21.72 35.40
C ARG A 412 10.79 -22.52 34.85
N TYR A 413 9.81 -21.85 34.23
CA TYR A 413 8.65 -22.51 33.64
C TYR A 413 9.08 -23.53 32.59
N ARG A 414 9.96 -23.15 31.63
CA ARG A 414 10.51 -24.09 30.64
C ARG A 414 11.20 -25.29 31.25
N ALA A 415 11.91 -25.11 32.38
CA ALA A 415 12.59 -26.22 33.06
C ALA A 415 11.60 -27.20 33.71
N TRP A 416 10.45 -26.72 34.17
CA TRP A 416 9.38 -27.56 34.73
C TRP A 416 8.47 -28.17 33.66
N HIS A 417 8.38 -27.53 32.50
CA HIS A 417 7.53 -27.90 31.36
C HIS A 417 8.38 -28.18 30.10
N PRO A 418 9.28 -29.19 30.12
CA PRO A 418 10.15 -29.46 28.99
C PRO A 418 9.34 -29.93 27.78
N GLY A 419 9.50 -29.25 26.65
CA GLY A 419 8.81 -29.60 25.39
C GLY A 419 7.44 -28.97 25.22
N GLU A 420 6.93 -28.26 26.23
CA GLU A 420 5.73 -27.43 26.10
C GLU A 420 6.09 -26.15 25.32
N LYS A 421 5.28 -25.82 24.32
CA LYS A 421 5.43 -24.59 23.54
C LYS A 421 4.85 -23.43 24.34
N LEU A 422 5.64 -22.39 24.55
CA LEU A 422 5.16 -21.19 25.25
C LEU A 422 4.46 -20.25 24.27
N TYR A 423 3.60 -19.38 24.79
CA TYR A 423 2.99 -18.31 23.99
C TYR A 423 4.04 -17.47 23.25
N GLY A 424 5.15 -17.13 23.93
CA GLY A 424 6.23 -16.32 23.35
C GLY A 424 7.16 -17.05 22.39
N ASP A 425 6.91 -18.31 22.05
CA ASP A 425 7.76 -19.07 21.13
C ASP A 425 7.49 -18.75 19.66
N SER A 426 6.49 -17.89 19.39
CA SER A 426 6.28 -17.36 18.05
C SER A 426 7.45 -16.45 17.60
N PRO A 427 7.83 -16.48 16.31
CA PRO A 427 8.88 -15.59 15.79
C PRO A 427 8.59 -14.11 16.02
N ASP A 428 7.32 -13.71 15.94
CA ASP A 428 6.88 -12.34 16.20
C ASP A 428 7.14 -11.90 17.64
N CYS A 429 6.74 -12.72 18.63
CA CYS A 429 7.00 -12.40 20.04
C CYS A 429 8.49 -12.34 20.35
N ASN A 430 9.28 -13.29 19.82
CA ASN A 430 10.74 -13.31 20.00
C ASN A 430 11.40 -12.07 19.37
N THR A 431 10.94 -11.64 18.19
CA THR A 431 11.45 -10.42 17.53
C THR A 431 11.16 -9.19 18.39
N ARG A 432 9.92 -9.03 18.87
CA ARG A 432 9.52 -7.90 19.73
C ARG A 432 10.29 -7.89 21.05
N LEU A 433 10.46 -9.04 21.70
CA LEU A 433 11.28 -9.17 22.91
C LEU A 433 12.73 -8.75 22.66
N ALA A 434 13.31 -9.18 21.53
CA ALA A 434 14.68 -8.83 21.18
C ALA A 434 14.88 -7.31 21.05
N GLN A 435 13.97 -6.64 20.34
CA GLN A 435 13.97 -5.18 20.21
C GLN A 435 13.85 -4.47 21.55
N LEU A 436 12.94 -4.96 22.41
CA LEU A 436 12.78 -4.41 23.74
C LEU A 436 14.09 -4.52 24.51
N PHE A 437 14.75 -5.69 24.51
CA PHE A 437 16.04 -5.86 25.16
C PHE A 437 17.13 -4.93 24.61
N GLU A 438 17.13 -4.62 23.31
CA GLU A 438 18.03 -3.61 22.75
C GLU A 438 17.77 -2.22 23.31
N HIS A 439 16.51 -1.79 23.44
CA HIS A 439 16.16 -0.49 24.03
C HIS A 439 16.61 -0.34 25.49
N PHE A 440 16.81 -1.47 26.19
CA PHE A 440 17.32 -1.53 27.55
C PHE A 440 18.84 -1.80 27.64
N ASP A 441 19.57 -1.74 26.53
CA ASP A 441 21.00 -2.05 26.45
C ASP A 441 21.36 -3.47 26.94
N ARG A 442 20.53 -4.46 26.61
CA ARG A 442 20.70 -5.89 26.94
C ARG A 442 20.99 -6.74 25.70
N PRO A 443 22.15 -6.57 25.04
CA PRO A 443 22.43 -7.17 23.74
C PRO A 443 22.49 -8.71 23.76
N ASN A 444 22.90 -9.32 24.88
CA ASN A 444 22.97 -10.78 24.98
C ASN A 444 21.57 -11.41 25.08
N ASP A 445 20.66 -10.77 25.81
CA ASP A 445 19.27 -11.22 25.92
C ASP A 445 18.55 -11.03 24.60
N ALA A 446 18.74 -9.87 23.94
CA ALA A 446 18.23 -9.62 22.60
C ALA A 446 18.68 -10.69 21.60
N LEU A 447 19.97 -11.03 21.59
CA LEU A 447 20.53 -12.07 20.74
C LEU A 447 19.90 -13.44 20.98
N ALA A 448 19.67 -13.81 22.24
CA ALA A 448 19.03 -15.08 22.57
C ALA A 448 17.62 -15.17 21.97
N GLU A 449 16.84 -14.08 22.01
CA GLU A 449 15.52 -14.04 21.39
C GLU A 449 15.59 -14.04 19.85
N TYR A 450 16.51 -13.28 19.24
CA TYR A 450 16.70 -13.33 17.78
C TYR A 450 17.06 -14.73 17.29
N ARG A 451 17.91 -15.45 18.03
CA ARG A 451 18.25 -16.85 17.72
C ARG A 451 17.05 -17.79 17.85
N ARG A 452 16.15 -17.56 18.81
CA ARG A 452 14.92 -18.35 18.94
C ARG A 452 13.95 -18.13 17.78
N ALA A 453 13.88 -16.92 17.25
CA ALA A 453 13.07 -16.63 16.07
C ALA A 453 13.66 -17.20 14.77
N GLY A 454 14.99 -17.31 14.68
CA GLY A 454 15.69 -17.88 13.52
C GLY A 454 15.41 -17.10 12.22
N ASP A 455 15.19 -17.81 11.12
CA ASP A 455 14.90 -17.21 9.81
C ASP A 455 13.48 -16.60 9.68
N GLN A 456 12.62 -16.81 10.69
CA GLN A 456 11.22 -16.38 10.67
C GLN A 456 11.00 -15.00 11.34
N LEU A 457 12.05 -14.22 11.51
CA LEU A 457 11.98 -12.90 12.16
C LEU A 457 10.97 -11.97 11.47
N ASN A 458 10.17 -11.27 12.28
CA ASN A 458 9.21 -10.30 11.75
C ASN A 458 9.91 -8.97 11.43
N PHE A 459 10.29 -8.81 10.17
CA PHE A 459 11.00 -7.62 9.69
C PHE A 459 10.13 -6.35 9.63
N GLU A 460 8.79 -6.47 9.64
CA GLU A 460 7.91 -5.31 9.60
C GLU A 460 8.01 -4.49 10.89
N SER A 461 8.11 -5.18 12.03
CA SER A 461 8.26 -4.55 13.34
C SER A 461 9.64 -3.90 13.55
N LEU A 462 10.67 -4.32 12.80
CA LEU A 462 12.05 -3.81 12.86
C LEU A 462 12.26 -2.57 11.99
N GLN A 463 11.21 -2.06 11.31
CA GLN A 463 11.29 -0.88 10.47
C GLN A 463 11.45 0.38 11.33
N ASN A 464 12.61 1.03 11.23
CA ASN A 464 12.86 2.32 11.85
C ASN A 464 13.03 3.39 10.77
N ASN A 465 12.26 4.48 10.81
CA ASN A 465 12.30 5.57 9.81
C ASN A 465 12.29 5.05 8.35
N ASN A 466 11.40 4.10 8.03
CA ASN A 466 11.27 3.48 6.69
C ASN A 466 12.50 2.68 6.19
N ARG A 467 13.47 2.34 7.05
CA ARG A 467 14.58 1.45 6.68
C ARG A 467 14.18 -0.01 6.92
N PRO A 468 14.30 -0.90 5.92
CA PRO A 468 13.82 -2.27 6.08
C PRO A 468 14.81 -3.13 6.92
N GLY A 469 14.27 -4.15 7.59
CA GLY A 469 14.82 -4.70 8.84
C GLY A 469 15.81 -5.87 8.73
N ARG A 470 16.02 -6.47 7.55
CA ARG A 470 16.85 -7.69 7.41
C ARG A 470 18.34 -7.41 7.57
N HIS A 471 18.86 -6.40 6.87
CA HIS A 471 20.25 -5.95 7.04
C HIS A 471 20.50 -5.46 8.47
N LEU A 472 19.54 -4.73 9.05
CA LEU A 472 19.67 -4.21 10.41
C LEU A 472 19.83 -5.34 11.43
N LEU A 473 19.06 -6.42 11.30
CA LEU A 473 19.24 -7.61 12.13
C LEU A 473 20.63 -8.24 11.93
N LYS A 474 21.05 -8.48 10.68
CA LYS A 474 22.36 -9.08 10.38
C LYS A 474 23.48 -8.22 10.99
N LEU A 475 23.36 -6.89 10.87
CA LEU A 475 24.25 -5.93 11.51
C LEU A 475 24.28 -6.11 13.03
N PHE A 476 23.13 -6.26 13.70
CA PHE A 476 23.09 -6.50 15.14
C PHE A 476 23.70 -7.84 15.56
N LEU A 477 23.51 -8.88 14.76
CA LEU A 477 24.14 -10.18 14.96
C LEU A 477 25.66 -10.09 14.76
N ALA A 478 26.17 -9.26 13.84
CA ALA A 478 27.60 -9.00 13.72
C ALA A 478 28.14 -8.08 14.85
N ALA A 479 27.34 -7.11 15.30
CA ALA A 479 27.69 -6.11 16.30
C ALA A 479 27.52 -6.63 17.74
N GLN A 480 28.25 -7.69 18.09
CA GLN A 480 28.21 -8.34 19.40
C GLN A 480 29.48 -8.12 20.25
N GLY A 481 29.33 -8.27 21.57
CA GLY A 481 30.44 -8.25 22.53
C GLY A 481 31.30 -6.98 22.45
N LYS A 482 32.62 -7.15 22.55
CA LYS A 482 33.59 -6.03 22.51
C LYS A 482 33.69 -5.35 21.13
N GLN A 483 33.15 -5.95 20.08
CA GLN A 483 33.23 -5.43 18.70
C GLN A 483 32.03 -4.58 18.29
N ARG A 484 30.95 -4.54 19.10
CA ARG A 484 29.70 -3.82 18.78
C ARG A 484 29.92 -2.39 18.28
N SER A 485 30.69 -1.58 19.01
CA SER A 485 30.91 -0.19 18.62
C SER A 485 31.67 -0.05 17.31
N VAL A 486 32.60 -0.97 17.01
CA VAL A 486 33.44 -0.94 15.81
C VAL A 486 32.64 -1.36 14.59
N VAL A 487 31.87 -2.47 14.69
CA VAL A 487 31.00 -2.94 13.60
C VAL A 487 29.93 -1.90 13.25
N LEU A 488 29.30 -1.28 14.25
CA LEU A 488 28.32 -0.21 14.02
C LEU A 488 28.93 1.07 13.44
N ASP A 489 30.20 1.35 13.74
CA ASP A 489 30.93 2.49 13.17
C ASP A 489 31.30 2.22 11.71
N PHE A 490 31.84 1.03 11.42
CA PHE A 490 32.12 0.56 10.06
C PHE A 490 30.86 0.58 9.18
N ASP A 491 29.73 0.02 9.64
CA ASP A 491 28.48 0.03 8.87
C ASP A 491 28.01 1.48 8.57
N ARG A 492 28.21 2.40 9.53
CA ARG A 492 27.89 3.82 9.34
C ARG A 492 28.76 4.47 8.27
N LYS A 493 30.07 4.18 8.27
CA LYS A 493 30.99 4.67 7.22
C LYS A 493 30.64 4.06 5.87
N LEU A 494 30.40 2.75 5.80
CA LEU A 494 30.05 2.05 4.56
C LEU A 494 28.75 2.60 3.93
N ARG A 495 27.74 2.89 4.77
CA ARG A 495 26.44 3.41 4.34
C ARG A 495 26.35 4.94 4.40
N GLN A 496 27.49 5.64 4.50
CA GLN A 496 27.49 7.08 4.29
C GLN A 496 27.19 7.40 2.83
N ARG A 497 27.10 8.69 2.51
CA ARG A 497 26.88 9.12 1.13
C ARG A 497 28.19 9.16 0.38
N TRP A 498 28.19 8.51 -0.78
CA TRP A 498 29.34 8.43 -1.66
C TRP A 498 29.09 9.32 -2.87
N SER A 499 29.70 10.50 -2.84
CA SER A 499 29.63 11.43 -3.96
C SER A 499 30.49 10.93 -5.12
N ALA A 500 30.21 11.46 -6.32
CA ALA A 500 31.07 11.24 -7.48
C ALA A 500 32.55 11.58 -7.18
N ASP A 501 32.84 12.61 -6.37
CA ASP A 501 34.21 13.09 -6.13
C ASP A 501 34.98 12.34 -5.04
N THR A 502 34.41 11.28 -4.47
CA THR A 502 35.07 10.50 -3.42
C THR A 502 36.30 9.74 -3.95
N ASN A 503 37.39 9.71 -3.17
CA ASN A 503 38.62 9.05 -3.57
C ASN A 503 38.53 7.52 -3.39
N LEU A 504 39.05 6.76 -4.34
CA LEU A 504 39.12 5.30 -4.28
C LEU A 504 39.86 4.80 -3.03
N SER A 505 40.85 5.54 -2.52
CA SER A 505 41.59 5.17 -1.30
C SER A 505 40.69 5.04 -0.07
N GLU A 506 39.59 5.80 0.02
CA GLU A 506 38.66 5.70 1.15
C GLU A 506 37.91 4.35 1.17
N ILE A 507 37.71 3.73 0.00
CA ILE A 507 37.11 2.39 -0.10
C ILE A 507 38.14 1.31 0.19
N GLU A 508 39.40 1.50 -0.22
CA GLU A 508 40.49 0.58 0.10
C GLU A 508 40.71 0.51 1.62
N ASP A 509 40.68 1.65 2.31
CA ASP A 509 40.73 1.71 3.78
C ASP A 509 39.55 0.95 4.42
N LEU A 510 38.33 1.12 3.90
CA LEU A 510 37.16 0.37 4.38
C LEU A 510 37.25 -1.14 4.10
N GLN A 511 37.82 -1.54 2.96
CA GLN A 511 38.03 -2.95 2.65
C GLN A 511 39.03 -3.57 3.64
N GLN A 512 40.06 -2.85 4.03
CA GLN A 512 40.99 -3.31 5.05
C GLN A 512 40.30 -3.44 6.43
N GLU A 513 39.55 -2.42 6.86
CA GLU A 513 38.76 -2.45 8.10
C GLU A 513 37.78 -3.63 8.12
N TRP A 514 37.14 -3.92 6.97
CA TRP A 514 36.23 -5.05 6.79
C TRP A 514 36.92 -6.41 6.97
N VAL A 515 38.12 -6.61 6.39
CA VAL A 515 38.89 -7.87 6.54
C VAL A 515 39.25 -8.12 8.01
N GLU A 516 39.68 -7.07 8.72
CA GLU A 516 40.01 -7.16 10.14
C GLU A 516 38.78 -7.51 10.99
N LEU A 517 37.63 -6.88 10.71
CA LEU A 517 36.37 -7.16 11.40
C LEU A 517 35.86 -8.59 11.12
N GLN A 518 35.91 -9.04 9.87
CA GLN A 518 35.46 -10.39 9.51
C GLN A 518 36.34 -11.46 10.18
N ALA A 519 37.67 -11.26 10.18
CA ALA A 519 38.59 -12.20 10.82
C ALA A 519 38.41 -12.27 12.34
N ALA A 520 37.95 -11.17 12.96
CA ALA A 520 37.69 -11.10 14.39
C ALA A 520 36.29 -11.61 14.78
N ALA A 521 35.38 -11.81 13.83
CA ALA A 521 34.05 -12.31 14.08
C ALA A 521 34.09 -13.80 14.46
N VAL A 522 33.58 -14.13 15.64
CA VAL A 522 33.66 -15.50 16.21
C VAL A 522 32.36 -16.28 15.98
N ASP A 523 31.27 -15.60 15.61
CA ASP A 523 29.92 -16.16 15.54
C ASP A 523 29.49 -16.45 14.08
N GLU A 524 28.98 -17.64 13.81
CA GLU A 524 28.48 -18.03 12.48
C GLU A 524 27.33 -17.13 12.00
N TYR A 525 26.54 -16.59 12.95
CA TYR A 525 25.44 -15.66 12.67
C TYR A 525 25.91 -14.28 12.19
N ALA A 526 27.20 -13.95 12.30
CA ALA A 526 27.76 -12.71 11.78
C ALA A 526 28.07 -12.79 10.28
N GLN A 527 28.28 -14.00 9.72
CA GLN A 527 28.66 -14.14 8.30
C GLN A 527 27.68 -13.50 7.32
N PRO A 528 26.35 -13.66 7.47
CA PRO A 528 25.40 -13.01 6.56
C PRO A 528 25.58 -11.49 6.45
N TYR A 529 26.02 -10.81 7.51
CA TYR A 529 26.34 -9.38 7.45
C TYR A 529 27.60 -9.10 6.61
N PHE A 530 28.65 -9.90 6.81
CA PHE A 530 29.88 -9.76 6.05
C PHE A 530 29.68 -10.11 4.57
N ASP A 531 28.83 -11.07 4.25
CA ASP A 531 28.46 -11.39 2.87
C ASP A 531 27.76 -10.21 2.18
N HIS A 532 26.80 -9.55 2.86
CA HIS A 532 26.17 -8.33 2.35
C HIS A 532 27.20 -7.22 2.12
N THR A 533 28.01 -6.93 3.13
CA THR A 533 28.94 -5.79 3.09
C THR A 533 30.11 -6.01 2.13
N LYS A 534 30.50 -7.25 1.85
CA LYS A 534 31.46 -7.59 0.79
C LYS A 534 30.95 -7.18 -0.58
N VAL A 535 29.70 -7.49 -0.90
CA VAL A 535 29.05 -7.09 -2.16
C VAL A 535 28.99 -5.57 -2.25
N MET A 536 28.58 -4.90 -1.17
CA MET A 536 28.52 -3.43 -1.11
C MET A 536 29.89 -2.76 -1.34
N LEU A 537 30.96 -3.27 -0.75
CA LEU A 537 32.32 -2.76 -0.94
C LEU A 537 32.81 -2.95 -2.38
N SER A 538 32.49 -4.09 -3.01
CA SER A 538 32.79 -4.33 -4.43
C SER A 538 32.05 -3.33 -5.31
N GLN A 539 30.74 -3.16 -5.07
CA GLN A 539 29.89 -2.22 -5.80
C GLN A 539 30.41 -0.78 -5.69
N LEU A 540 30.81 -0.34 -4.50
CA LEU A 540 31.39 0.99 -4.29
C LEU A 540 32.73 1.17 -5.01
N SER A 541 33.62 0.17 -4.94
CA SER A 541 34.91 0.21 -5.64
C SER A 541 34.73 0.36 -7.15
N ASP A 542 33.80 -0.40 -7.73
CA ASP A 542 33.53 -0.36 -9.17
C ASP A 542 32.83 0.94 -9.59
N TYR A 543 31.93 1.47 -8.75
CA TYR A 543 31.26 2.75 -8.97
C TYR A 543 32.28 3.90 -9.01
N LEU A 544 33.21 3.97 -8.05
CA LEU A 544 34.23 5.04 -8.00
C LEU A 544 35.26 4.95 -9.13
N LYS A 545 35.49 3.76 -9.70
CA LYS A 545 36.29 3.59 -10.93
C LYS A 545 35.57 4.11 -12.18
N GLY A 546 34.28 4.43 -12.09
CA GLY A 546 33.45 4.87 -13.21
C GLY A 546 32.91 3.71 -14.07
N ASN A 547 33.03 2.47 -13.59
CA ASN A 547 32.49 1.30 -14.29
C ASN A 547 30.97 1.20 -14.07
N TRP A 548 30.30 0.48 -14.96
CA TRP A 548 28.96 -0.02 -14.66
C TRP A 548 29.01 -1.01 -13.51
N VAL A 549 28.19 -0.76 -12.50
CA VAL A 549 28.00 -1.63 -11.35
C VAL A 549 26.68 -2.36 -11.52
N GLU A 550 26.76 -3.67 -11.71
CA GLU A 550 25.59 -4.53 -11.76
C GLU A 550 25.08 -4.78 -10.34
N LEU A 551 23.84 -4.37 -10.07
CA LEU A 551 23.14 -4.63 -8.82
C LEU A 551 22.35 -5.94 -8.98
N SER A 552 23.07 -7.06 -8.99
CA SER A 552 22.49 -8.37 -9.27
C SER A 552 21.51 -8.84 -8.19
N PHE A 553 20.51 -9.60 -8.62
CA PHE A 553 19.61 -10.31 -7.73
C PHE A 553 20.18 -11.72 -7.54
N ASP A 554 20.71 -12.02 -6.36
CA ASP A 554 21.02 -13.40 -5.98
C ASP A 554 19.97 -13.96 -5.00
N ARG A 555 19.89 -15.30 -4.89
CA ARG A 555 18.87 -15.95 -4.02
C ARG A 555 18.95 -15.49 -2.56
N ASN A 556 20.14 -15.09 -2.12
CA ASN A 556 20.42 -14.62 -0.76
C ASN A 556 20.16 -13.11 -0.57
N ARG A 557 19.91 -12.37 -1.66
CA ARG A 557 19.54 -10.96 -1.74
C ARG A 557 20.64 -10.04 -1.21
N HIS A 558 21.90 -10.38 -1.45
CA HIS A 558 23.04 -9.58 -1.01
C HIS A 558 23.03 -8.19 -1.65
N GLY A 559 23.45 -7.17 -0.88
CA GLY A 559 23.45 -5.78 -1.34
C GLY A 559 22.06 -5.13 -1.44
N TRP A 560 20.99 -5.89 -1.22
CA TRP A 560 19.61 -5.44 -1.31
C TRP A 560 18.88 -5.55 0.02
N GLU A 561 17.92 -4.65 0.19
CA GLU A 561 16.89 -4.75 1.20
C GLU A 561 15.53 -4.74 0.49
N LEU A 562 14.71 -5.77 0.72
CA LEU A 562 13.49 -6.02 -0.04
C LEU A 562 12.27 -6.02 0.87
N ARG A 563 11.18 -5.41 0.39
CA ARG A 563 9.87 -5.37 1.03
C ARG A 563 8.82 -5.91 0.07
N ALA A 564 8.20 -7.04 0.40
CA ALA A 564 7.08 -7.63 -0.30
C ALA A 564 6.45 -8.72 0.56
N ASP A 565 5.18 -9.07 0.30
CA ASP A 565 4.51 -10.20 0.95
C ASP A 565 5.07 -11.53 0.47
N LYS A 566 5.36 -11.59 -0.84
CA LYS A 566 5.97 -12.73 -1.49
C LYS A 566 7.03 -12.23 -2.46
N ILE A 567 8.15 -12.96 -2.54
CA ILE A 567 9.26 -12.67 -3.44
C ILE A 567 9.47 -13.90 -4.31
N GLU A 568 9.28 -13.72 -5.60
CA GLU A 568 9.48 -14.73 -6.64
C GLU A 568 10.66 -14.35 -7.52
N TRP A 569 11.05 -15.28 -8.38
CA TRP A 569 12.11 -15.13 -9.36
C TRP A 569 11.56 -15.54 -10.72
N SER A 570 12.01 -14.89 -11.78
CA SER A 570 11.73 -15.36 -13.14
C SER A 570 12.35 -16.74 -13.37
N ASP A 571 11.84 -17.50 -14.35
CA ASP A 571 12.27 -18.88 -14.61
C ASP A 571 13.78 -19.02 -14.92
N ASN A 572 14.39 -17.96 -15.48
CA ASN A 572 15.84 -17.85 -15.71
C ASN A 572 16.63 -17.35 -14.49
N GLY A 573 15.97 -16.80 -13.47
CA GLY A 573 16.59 -16.27 -12.25
C GLY A 573 17.17 -14.85 -12.35
N ASP A 574 17.00 -14.19 -13.49
CA ASP A 574 17.61 -12.86 -13.75
C ASP A 574 16.74 -11.69 -13.26
N SER A 575 15.46 -11.95 -12.99
CA SER A 575 14.49 -10.94 -12.55
C SER A 575 13.95 -11.29 -11.17
N ILE A 576 13.81 -10.27 -10.32
CA ILE A 576 13.09 -10.39 -9.06
C ILE A 576 11.65 -9.93 -9.23
N ILE A 577 10.73 -10.69 -8.64
CA ILE A 577 9.30 -10.39 -8.67
C ILE A 577 8.85 -10.13 -7.23
N LEU A 578 8.47 -8.89 -6.95
CA LEU A 578 7.90 -8.46 -5.68
C LEU A 578 6.37 -8.49 -5.75
N CYS A 579 5.76 -9.31 -4.90
CA CYS A 579 4.32 -9.49 -4.85
C CYS A 579 3.73 -8.89 -3.57
N ARG A 580 2.68 -8.09 -3.74
CA ARG A 580 1.75 -7.69 -2.67
C ARG A 580 0.50 -8.55 -2.75
N ILE A 581 0.08 -9.10 -1.62
CA ILE A 581 -1.21 -9.76 -1.44
C ILE A 581 -2.18 -8.83 -0.72
N ASN A 582 -3.48 -9.03 -0.96
CA ASN A 582 -4.51 -8.22 -0.35
C ASN A 582 -4.48 -8.33 1.19
N GLY A 583 -4.37 -7.20 1.89
CA GLY A 583 -4.26 -7.14 3.34
C GLY A 583 -2.85 -7.39 3.89
N GLY A 584 -1.87 -7.65 3.03
CA GLY A 584 -0.45 -7.73 3.37
C GLY A 584 0.25 -6.36 3.43
N THR A 585 1.53 -6.31 3.08
CA THR A 585 2.37 -5.11 3.12
C THR A 585 1.74 -3.97 2.33
N GLN A 586 1.79 -2.77 2.91
CA GLN A 586 1.26 -1.58 2.25
C GLN A 586 2.12 -1.11 1.06
N GLN A 587 3.36 -1.60 0.96
CA GLN A 587 4.36 -1.17 -0.03
C GLN A 587 5.18 -2.37 -0.52
N ILE A 588 5.54 -2.36 -1.81
CA ILE A 588 6.52 -3.30 -2.40
C ILE A 588 7.72 -2.51 -2.89
N SER A 589 8.92 -2.87 -2.44
CA SER A 589 10.12 -2.13 -2.85
C SER A 589 11.42 -2.90 -2.68
N ALA A 590 12.41 -2.55 -3.50
CA ALA A 590 13.78 -3.02 -3.46
C ALA A 590 14.73 -1.83 -3.27
N TRP A 591 15.64 -1.92 -2.31
CA TRP A 591 16.53 -0.84 -1.91
C TRP A 591 17.98 -1.33 -1.99
N PRO A 592 18.85 -0.71 -2.81
CA PRO A 592 20.27 -0.94 -2.67
C PRO A 592 20.74 -0.45 -1.29
N LEU A 593 21.58 -1.23 -0.62
CA LEU A 593 22.11 -0.88 0.70
C LEU A 593 23.18 0.24 0.65
N VAL A 594 23.72 0.52 -0.54
CA VAL A 594 24.68 1.60 -0.79
C VAL A 594 23.95 2.88 -1.19
N HIS A 595 24.33 4.01 -0.58
CA HIS A 595 23.82 5.34 -0.93
C HIS A 595 24.73 6.03 -1.94
N TYR A 596 24.25 6.18 -3.18
CA TYR A 596 24.93 6.89 -4.27
C TYR A 596 24.44 8.34 -4.35
N ASP A 597 25.35 9.31 -4.35
CA ASP A 597 25.02 10.71 -4.60
C ASP A 597 25.30 11.08 -6.07
N PRO A 598 24.45 11.95 -6.69
CA PRO A 598 24.62 12.35 -8.08
C PRO A 598 25.87 13.23 -8.29
N PRO A 599 26.42 13.29 -9.52
CA PRO A 599 25.81 12.79 -10.75
C PRO A 599 26.06 11.29 -11.02
N PHE A 600 24.99 10.57 -11.35
CA PHE A 600 25.02 9.14 -11.69
C PHE A 600 24.05 8.81 -12.82
N GLU A 601 24.25 7.66 -13.43
CA GLU A 601 23.33 7.05 -14.39
C GLU A 601 22.86 5.70 -13.88
N ILE A 602 21.56 5.44 -13.96
CA ILE A 602 20.93 4.17 -13.58
C ILE A 602 20.22 3.61 -14.80
N GLN A 603 20.43 2.32 -15.05
CA GLN A 603 19.61 1.56 -15.98
C GLN A 603 18.95 0.40 -15.25
N ALA A 604 17.71 0.10 -15.63
CA ALA A 604 16.93 -0.99 -15.06
C ALA A 604 15.89 -1.45 -16.07
N GLU A 605 15.37 -2.65 -15.90
CA GLU A 605 14.17 -3.12 -16.58
C GLU A 605 13.09 -3.32 -15.53
N MET A 606 11.89 -2.76 -15.76
CA MET A 606 10.80 -2.84 -14.79
C MET A 606 9.46 -3.13 -15.46
N GLY A 607 8.63 -3.91 -14.78
CA GLY A 607 7.33 -4.33 -15.30
C GLY A 607 6.28 -4.46 -14.21
N HIS A 608 5.01 -4.32 -14.61
CA HIS A 608 3.85 -4.61 -13.78
C HIS A 608 3.16 -5.88 -14.29
N GLY A 609 2.85 -6.79 -13.38
CA GLY A 609 2.17 -8.05 -13.70
C GLY A 609 0.65 -7.95 -13.80
N ASP A 610 0.00 -6.91 -13.24
CA ASP A 610 -1.47 -6.81 -13.27
C ASP A 610 -2.00 -5.91 -14.40
N TYR A 611 -3.11 -6.36 -15.00
CA TYR A 611 -3.75 -5.89 -16.23
C TYR A 611 -4.65 -4.63 -16.05
N ARG A 612 -4.19 -3.60 -15.34
CA ARG A 612 -4.89 -2.28 -15.34
C ARG A 612 -4.01 -1.16 -15.89
N PRO A 613 -3.70 -1.19 -17.20
CA PRO A 613 -2.76 -0.27 -17.84
C PRO A 613 -3.10 1.22 -17.71
N HIS A 614 -4.37 1.56 -17.43
CA HIS A 614 -4.82 2.95 -17.35
C HIS A 614 -4.77 3.55 -15.92
N LEU A 615 -4.37 2.79 -14.88
CA LEU A 615 -4.38 3.26 -13.48
C LEU A 615 -2.99 3.27 -12.80
N THR A 616 -1.92 2.99 -13.55
CA THR A 616 -0.56 2.85 -13.01
C THR A 616 0.42 3.78 -13.73
N LEU A 617 1.07 4.65 -12.95
CA LEU A 617 2.10 5.58 -13.41
C LEU A 617 3.49 5.01 -13.14
N ALA A 618 4.41 5.02 -14.09
CA ALA A 618 5.85 4.81 -13.89
C ALA A 618 6.57 6.15 -13.82
N GLY A 619 7.37 6.40 -12.78
CA GLY A 619 8.05 7.67 -12.65
C GLY A 619 9.10 7.73 -11.54
N VAL A 620 9.78 8.87 -11.51
CA VAL A 620 10.62 9.29 -10.39
C VAL A 620 9.72 10.07 -9.42
N HIS A 621 9.72 9.67 -8.16
CA HIS A 621 8.97 10.36 -7.12
C HIS A 621 9.92 10.80 -6.02
N TRP A 622 9.64 11.96 -5.42
CA TRP A 622 10.40 12.45 -4.27
C TRP A 622 9.48 12.50 -3.07
N GLU A 623 9.88 11.82 -2.01
CA GLU A 623 9.14 11.89 -0.75
C GLU A 623 10.10 12.15 0.40
N ASN A 624 9.69 13.07 1.27
CA ASN A 624 10.36 13.23 2.54
C ASN A 624 9.71 12.26 3.52
N PRO A 625 10.36 11.17 3.93
CA PRO A 625 9.76 10.18 4.82
C PRO A 625 9.38 10.78 6.19
N ASN A 626 9.96 11.92 6.56
CA ASN A 626 9.68 12.64 7.81
C ASN A 626 8.67 13.78 7.67
N ARG A 627 7.98 13.92 6.53
CA ARG A 627 6.81 14.80 6.42
C ARG A 627 5.63 14.12 7.11
N ASP A 628 5.52 14.35 8.42
CA ASP A 628 4.28 14.10 9.15
C ASP A 628 3.11 14.76 8.40
N THR A 629 2.19 13.95 7.86
CA THR A 629 0.97 14.42 7.21
C THR A 629 -0.09 14.86 8.23
N ASP A 630 0.13 14.60 9.53
CA ASP A 630 -0.72 15.09 10.62
C ASP A 630 -0.32 16.50 11.08
N SER A 631 -0.64 17.47 10.22
CA SER A 631 -0.53 18.91 10.51
C SER A 631 -1.59 19.45 11.50
N THR A 632 -2.01 18.66 12.50
CA THR A 632 -2.72 19.21 13.68
C THR A 632 -1.77 19.57 14.81
N ALA A 633 -0.55 19.02 14.83
CA ALA A 633 0.51 19.41 15.76
C ALA A 633 1.36 20.56 15.16
N LYS A 634 0.89 21.81 15.28
CA LYS A 634 1.73 22.99 15.10
C LYS A 634 2.92 22.91 16.08
N GLY A 635 4.11 22.54 15.62
CA GLY A 635 5.28 22.61 16.53
C GLY A 635 6.64 22.22 15.99
N THR A 636 6.80 21.10 15.30
CA THR A 636 8.17 20.59 15.02
C THR A 636 8.28 20.02 13.62
N GLN A 637 8.43 20.90 12.63
CA GLN A 637 9.04 20.53 11.36
C GLN A 637 10.46 20.02 11.62
N LYS A 638 10.75 18.73 11.35
CA LYS A 638 12.13 18.32 11.06
C LYS A 638 12.49 18.86 9.67
N LYS A 639 12.87 20.14 9.63
CA LYS A 639 13.02 20.96 8.42
C LYS A 639 14.17 20.54 7.47
N ASN A 640 14.97 19.52 7.83
CA ASN A 640 16.27 19.22 7.20
C ASN A 640 16.48 17.75 6.80
N SER A 641 15.43 16.92 6.70
CA SER A 641 15.62 15.56 6.17
C SER A 641 15.72 15.59 4.65
N PRO A 642 16.73 14.95 4.03
CA PRO A 642 16.85 14.85 2.58
C PRO A 642 15.69 14.05 2.00
N ASP A 643 15.24 14.40 0.79
CA ASP A 643 14.12 13.73 0.12
C ASP A 643 14.60 12.41 -0.51
N ASP A 644 13.89 11.31 -0.24
CA ASP A 644 14.17 10.01 -0.84
C ASP A 644 13.72 9.99 -2.30
N VAL A 645 14.49 9.30 -3.15
CA VAL A 645 14.17 9.12 -4.57
C VAL A 645 13.57 7.74 -4.77
N PHE A 646 12.30 7.74 -5.17
CA PHE A 646 11.56 6.53 -5.50
C PHE A 646 11.50 6.34 -7.02
N VAL A 647 12.01 5.21 -7.47
CA VAL A 647 12.05 4.78 -8.87
C VAL A 647 11.00 3.70 -9.08
N GLY A 648 9.80 4.03 -9.54
CA GLY A 648 8.85 2.94 -9.74
C GLY A 648 7.43 3.35 -10.07
N LEU A 649 6.51 2.45 -9.72
CA LEU A 649 5.12 2.54 -10.15
C LEU A 649 4.24 3.11 -9.05
N LYS A 650 3.28 3.98 -9.37
CA LYS A 650 2.30 4.53 -8.44
C LYS A 650 0.88 4.32 -8.97
N PRO A 651 -0.06 3.80 -8.15
CA PRO A 651 -1.46 3.78 -8.50
C PRO A 651 -2.05 5.21 -8.48
N GLU A 652 -2.82 5.58 -9.51
CA GLU A 652 -3.32 6.94 -9.87
C GLU A 652 -4.15 7.69 -8.79
N ARG A 653 -4.38 7.12 -7.59
CA ARG A 653 -5.41 7.57 -6.65
C ARG A 653 -5.23 9.01 -6.10
N TRP A 654 -4.06 9.63 -6.28
CA TRP A 654 -3.76 10.99 -5.78
C TRP A 654 -4.23 12.13 -6.69
N LEU A 655 -4.44 11.90 -7.99
CA LEU A 655 -4.95 12.93 -8.90
C LEU A 655 -6.44 13.22 -8.66
N ARG A 656 -7.21 12.22 -8.19
CA ARG A 656 -8.66 12.39 -7.93
C ARG A 656 -9.00 13.27 -6.73
N THR A 657 -8.16 13.36 -5.71
CA THR A 657 -8.50 14.09 -4.48
C THR A 657 -8.39 15.61 -4.61
N HIS A 658 -7.63 16.13 -5.57
CA HIS A 658 -7.50 17.58 -5.83
C HIS A 658 -8.56 18.14 -6.79
N LEU A 659 -9.45 17.28 -7.33
CA LEU A 659 -10.52 17.64 -8.26
C LEU A 659 -11.91 17.69 -7.61
N MET A 660 -12.00 17.43 -6.30
CA MET A 660 -13.28 17.45 -5.57
C MET A 660 -13.74 18.87 -5.19
N ASP A 661 -12.93 19.90 -5.48
CA ASP A 661 -13.27 21.31 -5.26
C ASP A 661 -14.02 21.89 -6.48
N GLY A 662 -15.14 21.25 -6.85
CA GLY A 662 -16.27 21.89 -7.55
C GLY A 662 -16.05 22.48 -8.96
N THR A 663 -14.86 22.47 -9.55
CA THR A 663 -14.65 22.89 -10.94
C THR A 663 -14.98 21.75 -11.89
N GLN A 664 -16.19 21.76 -12.44
CA GLN A 664 -16.52 20.97 -13.63
C GLN A 664 -15.57 21.35 -14.76
N VAL A 665 -14.62 20.49 -15.08
CA VAL A 665 -13.93 20.49 -16.37
C VAL A 665 -14.69 19.51 -17.25
N ASP A 666 -15.39 20.02 -18.27
CA ASP A 666 -16.27 19.26 -19.18
C ASP A 666 -15.52 18.35 -20.18
N THR A 667 -14.27 18.01 -19.89
CA THR A 667 -13.49 17.06 -20.69
C THR A 667 -12.99 15.92 -19.80
N PRO A 668 -13.09 14.65 -20.24
CA PRO A 668 -12.56 13.53 -19.48
C PRO A 668 -11.03 13.63 -19.44
N PHE A 669 -10.50 14.25 -18.38
CA PHE A 669 -9.08 14.54 -18.16
C PHE A 669 -8.20 13.27 -18.19
N TRP A 670 -8.81 12.09 -18.00
CA TRP A 670 -8.21 10.75 -18.11
C TRP A 670 -7.85 10.31 -19.54
N LYS A 671 -8.30 11.01 -20.59
CA LYS A 671 -7.80 10.78 -21.96
C LYS A 671 -6.44 11.43 -22.23
N TYR A 672 -5.99 12.36 -21.38
CA TYR A 672 -4.91 13.30 -21.66
C TYR A 672 -3.56 12.95 -21.02
N LEU A 673 -3.45 11.77 -20.40
CA LEU A 673 -2.29 11.43 -19.57
C LEU A 673 -1.57 10.17 -20.00
N GLU A 674 -1.70 9.69 -21.24
CA GLU A 674 -0.85 8.57 -21.64
C GLU A 674 0.65 8.91 -21.43
N TYR A 675 1.07 10.18 -21.65
CA TYR A 675 2.49 10.56 -21.55
C TYR A 675 2.81 12.03 -21.19
N ALA A 676 2.22 12.62 -20.15
CA ALA A 676 2.53 14.02 -19.79
C ALA A 676 3.62 14.14 -18.69
N VAL A 677 4.76 14.73 -19.05
CA VAL A 677 5.72 15.32 -18.09
C VAL A 677 5.31 16.78 -17.91
N VAL A 678 4.64 17.12 -16.81
CA VAL A 678 4.13 18.49 -16.59
C VAL A 678 4.94 19.18 -15.49
N THR A 679 5.94 19.96 -15.88
CA THR A 679 6.59 20.88 -14.95
C THR A 679 5.64 22.06 -14.64
N ALA A 680 4.91 22.01 -13.52
CA ALA A 680 4.18 23.17 -13.01
C ALA A 680 5.13 24.10 -12.23
N PRO A 681 5.14 25.42 -12.50
CA PRO A 681 5.83 26.37 -11.64
C PRO A 681 4.95 26.67 -10.40
N ASP A 682 5.54 26.53 -9.22
CA ASP A 682 5.03 27.01 -7.93
C ASP A 682 3.70 26.42 -7.41
N LEU A 683 3.77 25.22 -6.80
CA LEU A 683 2.94 24.93 -5.63
C LEU A 683 3.72 24.09 -4.61
N SER A 684 3.79 24.59 -3.38
CA SER A 684 4.46 23.95 -2.25
C SER A 684 3.75 22.65 -1.83
N GLY A 685 4.22 21.49 -2.30
CA GLY A 685 3.81 20.18 -1.80
C GLY A 685 4.11 19.04 -2.79
N THR A 686 4.93 18.06 -2.39
CA THR A 686 5.23 16.77 -3.07
C THR A 686 5.13 16.76 -4.60
N PHE A 687 6.28 16.85 -5.28
CA PHE A 687 6.38 16.68 -6.73
C PHE A 687 6.02 15.24 -7.13
N GLN A 688 5.06 15.10 -8.04
CA GLN A 688 4.59 13.81 -8.57
C GLN A 688 4.51 13.93 -10.08
N ASP A 689 5.54 13.43 -10.77
CA ASP A 689 5.49 13.22 -12.22
C ASP A 689 5.64 11.72 -12.49
N GLY A 690 4.75 11.18 -13.31
CA GLY A 690 4.75 9.79 -13.72
C GLY A 690 4.08 9.65 -15.08
N MET A 691 4.51 8.65 -15.84
CA MET A 691 4.03 8.34 -17.18
C MET A 691 3.13 7.10 -17.10
N HIS A 692 1.99 7.09 -17.78
CA HIS A 692 1.16 5.88 -17.77
C HIS A 692 1.90 4.72 -18.45
N VAL A 693 1.81 3.52 -17.88
CA VAL A 693 2.36 2.30 -18.48
C VAL A 693 1.22 1.54 -19.17
N PRO A 694 1.05 1.66 -20.51
CA PRO A 694 -0.15 1.21 -21.21
C PRO A 694 -0.25 -0.31 -21.38
N GLN A 695 0.79 -1.09 -21.07
CA GLN A 695 0.75 -2.56 -21.17
C GLN A 695 1.65 -3.24 -20.13
N PRO A 696 1.28 -4.43 -19.62
CA PRO A 696 2.15 -5.29 -18.80
C PRO A 696 3.47 -5.63 -19.51
N GLY A 697 4.51 -5.95 -18.73
CA GLY A 697 5.83 -6.39 -19.22
C GLY A 697 7.00 -5.47 -18.85
N LEU A 698 8.21 -5.99 -19.00
CA LEU A 698 9.46 -5.29 -18.70
C LEU A 698 9.73 -4.15 -19.69
N ARG A 699 10.07 -2.98 -19.17
CA ARG A 699 10.45 -1.79 -19.93
C ARG A 699 11.81 -1.31 -19.47
N LYS A 700 12.67 -1.00 -20.43
CA LYS A 700 13.98 -0.42 -20.16
C LYS A 700 13.85 1.00 -19.61
N LEU A 701 14.56 1.26 -18.54
CA LEU A 701 14.76 2.54 -17.90
C LEU A 701 16.22 2.94 -18.09
N ASP A 702 16.47 4.18 -18.46
CA ASP A 702 17.80 4.80 -18.44
C ASP A 702 17.65 6.23 -17.92
N TRP A 703 18.19 6.48 -16.74
CA TRP A 703 18.10 7.74 -16.01
C TRP A 703 19.48 8.33 -15.74
N LYS A 704 19.70 9.54 -16.25
CA LYS A 704 20.90 10.33 -15.99
C LYS A 704 20.54 11.47 -15.06
N PHE A 705 21.21 11.53 -13.92
CA PHE A 705 20.78 12.37 -12.81
C PHE A 705 21.86 13.37 -12.41
N TRP A 706 21.44 14.63 -12.21
CA TRP A 706 22.24 15.70 -11.61
C TRP A 706 21.46 16.34 -10.44
N PRO A 707 22.13 17.08 -9.54
CA PRO A 707 21.47 17.72 -8.39
C PRO A 707 20.24 18.57 -8.69
N ASP A 708 20.17 19.20 -9.87
CA ASP A 708 19.13 20.18 -10.24
C ASP A 708 18.27 19.76 -11.43
N ARG A 709 18.51 18.58 -12.02
CA ARG A 709 17.80 18.07 -13.20
C ARG A 709 18.08 16.60 -13.45
N PHE A 710 17.23 15.98 -14.25
CA PHE A 710 17.47 14.63 -14.75
C PHE A 710 17.03 14.50 -16.20
N GLU A 711 17.56 13.47 -16.84
CA GLU A 711 17.20 13.05 -18.18
C GLU A 711 16.75 11.60 -18.12
N VAL A 712 15.68 11.28 -18.84
CA VAL A 712 15.01 9.98 -18.75
C VAL A 712 14.73 9.41 -20.13
N LEU A 713 15.03 8.12 -20.29
CA LEU A 713 14.42 7.21 -21.25
C LEU A 713 13.64 6.15 -20.47
N LEU A 714 12.34 6.04 -20.69
CA LEU A 714 11.45 5.06 -20.07
C LEU A 714 10.65 4.35 -21.16
N GLY A 715 11.00 3.09 -21.43
CA GLY A 715 10.47 2.33 -22.55
C GLY A 715 10.64 3.12 -23.84
N ASN A 716 9.52 3.62 -24.36
CA ASN A 716 9.44 4.31 -25.64
C ASN A 716 9.41 5.85 -25.51
N HIS A 717 9.63 6.38 -24.31
CA HIS A 717 9.53 7.80 -23.99
C HIS A 717 10.86 8.42 -23.58
N THR A 718 11.08 9.67 -24.00
CA THR A 718 12.29 10.44 -23.69
C THR A 718 11.96 11.82 -23.17
N GLY A 719 12.74 12.31 -22.20
CA GLY A 719 12.51 13.62 -21.59
C GLY A 719 13.73 14.22 -20.89
N VAL A 720 13.74 15.55 -20.81
CA VAL A 720 14.69 16.33 -20.01
C VAL A 720 13.89 17.14 -19.00
N VAL A 721 14.14 16.95 -17.71
CA VAL A 721 13.35 17.56 -16.64
C VAL A 721 14.25 18.41 -15.74
N ARG A 722 13.91 19.69 -15.60
CA ARG A 722 14.57 20.61 -14.67
C ARG A 722 13.80 20.71 -13.37
N LEU A 723 14.53 20.69 -12.27
CA LEU A 723 13.95 20.79 -10.94
C LEU A 723 13.91 22.26 -10.50
N THR A 724 12.83 22.66 -9.83
CA THR A 724 12.69 24.02 -9.30
C THR A 724 13.66 24.32 -8.14
N LYS A 725 14.22 23.28 -7.52
CA LYS A 725 15.21 23.36 -6.43
C LYS A 725 16.23 22.23 -6.61
N SER A 726 17.48 22.51 -6.26
CA SER A 726 18.48 21.45 -6.11
C SER A 726 18.03 20.52 -5.01
N ILE A 727 17.99 19.22 -5.32
CA ILE A 727 17.59 18.15 -4.41
C ILE A 727 18.80 17.42 -3.84
N ALA A 728 20.00 17.89 -4.15
CA ALA A 728 21.18 17.41 -3.46
C ALA A 728 21.21 17.95 -2.01
N PRO A 729 21.44 17.05 -1.03
CA PRO A 729 21.83 15.66 -1.22
C PRO A 729 20.62 14.69 -1.18
N LEU A 730 20.54 13.74 -2.12
CA LEU A 730 19.41 12.79 -2.23
C LEU A 730 19.34 11.85 -1.04
N GLY A 731 18.13 11.53 -0.56
CA GLY A 731 17.82 10.57 0.49
C GLY A 731 18.36 9.16 0.22
N SER A 732 17.48 8.25 -0.17
CA SER A 732 17.79 6.89 -0.62
C SER A 732 17.16 6.60 -1.98
N LEU A 733 17.85 5.78 -2.77
CA LEU A 733 17.31 5.19 -4.00
C LEU A 733 16.48 3.95 -3.66
N SER A 734 15.32 3.80 -4.27
CA SER A 734 14.45 2.65 -4.06
C SER A 734 13.67 2.33 -5.33
N PHE A 735 13.35 1.06 -5.55
CA PHE A 735 12.62 0.63 -6.71
C PHE A 735 11.31 -0.09 -6.33
N GLY A 736 10.17 0.26 -6.91
CA GLY A 736 8.89 -0.45 -6.66
C GLY A 736 7.66 0.46 -6.48
N GLU A 737 6.63 -0.02 -5.76
CA GLU A 737 5.42 0.75 -5.45
C GLU A 737 5.52 1.42 -4.06
N HIS A 738 5.63 2.75 -4.04
CA HIS A 738 5.47 3.55 -2.83
C HIS A 738 4.05 4.10 -2.68
N ARG A 739 3.42 3.84 -1.53
CA ARG A 739 2.23 4.58 -1.08
C ARG A 739 2.62 5.49 0.06
N GLY A 740 2.60 6.81 -0.18
CA GLY A 740 2.84 7.81 0.85
C GLY A 740 1.83 7.76 2.00
N TYR A 741 2.20 8.38 3.12
CA TYR A 741 1.57 8.41 4.46
C TYR A 741 0.13 8.97 4.54
N ALA A 742 -0.67 8.94 3.48
CA ALA A 742 -2.09 9.23 3.59
C ALA A 742 -2.72 8.16 4.49
N LYS A 743 -3.19 8.57 5.68
CA LYS A 743 -3.92 7.78 6.67
C LYS A 743 -4.58 6.58 6.03
N ALA A 744 -4.23 5.41 6.54
CA ALA A 744 -4.72 4.08 6.21
C ALA A 744 -6.25 3.99 6.17
N ILE A 745 -6.88 4.64 5.20
CA ILE A 745 -8.31 4.55 4.92
C ILE A 745 -8.43 3.46 3.87
N ASN A 746 -8.62 2.23 4.36
CA ASN A 746 -9.34 1.16 3.67
C ASN A 746 -9.09 1.05 2.16
N VAL A 747 -7.83 0.87 1.75
CA VAL A 747 -7.50 0.48 0.37
C VAL A 747 -6.97 -0.95 0.39
N LYS A 748 -7.83 -1.90 0.76
CA LYS A 748 -7.64 -3.35 0.61
C LYS A 748 -7.67 -3.81 -0.87
N THR A 749 -7.25 -2.97 -1.83
CA THR A 749 -7.84 -3.07 -3.17
C THR A 749 -7.09 -3.81 -4.26
N HIS A 750 -5.79 -4.11 -4.17
CA HIS A 750 -5.13 -4.79 -5.29
C HIS A 750 -3.93 -5.64 -4.85
N ASN A 751 -3.87 -6.87 -5.36
CA ASN A 751 -2.60 -7.57 -5.49
C ASN A 751 -1.73 -6.73 -6.44
N GLY A 752 -0.43 -6.67 -6.15
CA GLY A 752 0.51 -5.91 -6.97
C GLY A 752 1.68 -6.82 -7.28
N LYS A 753 1.86 -7.19 -8.54
CA LYS A 753 3.04 -7.92 -9.00
C LYS A 753 3.99 -6.97 -9.71
N TRP A 754 5.21 -6.82 -9.19
CA TRP A 754 6.23 -5.95 -9.76
C TRP A 754 7.48 -6.73 -10.09
N GLU A 755 7.92 -6.64 -11.34
CA GLU A 755 9.12 -7.31 -11.84
C GLU A 755 10.23 -6.29 -12.07
N LEU A 756 11.45 -6.64 -11.65
CA LEU A 756 12.65 -5.84 -11.78
C LEU A 756 13.82 -6.71 -12.24
N SER A 757 14.52 -6.27 -13.28
CA SER A 757 15.69 -6.95 -13.85
C SER A 757 16.75 -5.94 -14.30
N ASN A 758 17.95 -6.43 -14.59
CA ASN A 758 19.04 -5.69 -15.25
C ASN A 758 19.34 -4.31 -14.63
N VAL A 759 19.35 -4.24 -13.29
CA VAL A 759 19.62 -2.99 -12.57
C VAL A 759 21.11 -2.74 -12.49
N ARG A 760 21.55 -1.60 -13.02
CA ARG A 760 22.94 -1.17 -12.98
C ARG A 760 23.08 0.34 -12.79
N ILE A 761 24.20 0.74 -12.19
CA ILE A 761 24.49 2.15 -11.88
C ILE A 761 25.95 2.49 -12.21
N ARG A 762 26.22 3.71 -12.68
CA ARG A 762 27.58 4.24 -12.85
C ARG A 762 27.69 5.72 -12.50
N ARG A 763 28.90 6.18 -12.22
CA ARG A 763 29.20 7.62 -12.12
C ARG A 763 28.97 8.27 -13.49
N LEU A 764 28.28 9.41 -13.49
CA LEU A 764 27.98 10.14 -14.72
C LEU A 764 29.03 11.22 -14.96
N SER A 765 29.76 11.09 -16.06
CA SER A 765 30.77 12.06 -16.52
C SER A 765 30.21 13.09 -17.51
N LEU A 766 29.00 12.86 -18.03
CA LEU A 766 28.37 13.71 -19.02
C LEU A 766 27.93 15.05 -18.42
N GLN A 767 27.97 16.08 -19.25
CA GLN A 767 27.42 17.39 -18.90
C GLN A 767 25.89 17.39 -19.07
N PRO A 768 25.15 18.07 -18.17
CA PRO A 768 23.70 18.19 -18.27
C PRO A 768 23.27 18.95 -19.52
N ALA A 769 22.07 18.66 -20.03
CA ALA A 769 21.48 19.40 -21.15
C ALA A 769 21.51 20.95 -20.96
N PRO A 770 21.89 21.72 -22.00
CA PRO A 770 21.94 23.17 -21.95
C PRO A 770 20.54 23.81 -21.78
N PRO A 771 20.47 25.07 -21.33
CA PRO A 771 19.21 25.85 -21.25
C PRO A 771 18.45 25.88 -22.56
N VAL A 772 17.11 25.85 -22.50
CA VAL A 772 16.24 25.99 -23.69
C VAL A 772 16.48 27.33 -24.40
N THR A 773 17.01 28.34 -23.70
CA THR A 773 17.35 29.66 -24.25
C THR A 773 18.61 29.69 -25.12
N THR A 774 19.39 28.60 -25.15
CA THR A 774 20.57 28.44 -26.00
C THR A 774 20.16 28.36 -27.48
N SER A 775 20.97 28.90 -28.39
CA SER A 775 20.63 28.92 -29.82
C SER A 775 20.51 27.50 -30.40
N SER A 776 19.72 27.33 -31.46
CA SER A 776 19.56 26.02 -32.13
C SER A 776 20.88 25.45 -32.65
N GLU A 777 21.85 26.29 -33.04
CA GLU A 777 23.18 25.87 -33.48
C GLU A 777 24.04 25.36 -32.31
N GLU A 778 24.04 26.08 -31.19
CA GLU A 778 24.76 25.69 -29.99
C GLU A 778 24.18 24.40 -29.37
N GLN A 779 22.85 24.26 -29.40
CA GLN A 779 22.14 23.04 -29.00
C GLN A 779 22.56 21.84 -29.87
N LEU A 780 22.52 21.99 -31.20
CA LEU A 780 22.92 20.92 -32.12
C LEU A 780 24.38 20.51 -31.89
N SER A 781 25.28 21.48 -31.72
CA SER A 781 26.70 21.25 -31.43
C SER A 781 26.90 20.48 -30.12
N PHE A 782 26.20 20.88 -29.04
CA PHE A 782 26.24 20.19 -27.76
C PHE A 782 25.79 18.73 -27.89
N TRP A 783 24.62 18.48 -28.46
CA TRP A 783 24.07 17.12 -28.58
C TRP A 783 24.91 16.25 -29.52
N THR A 784 25.48 16.83 -30.58
CA THR A 784 26.39 16.10 -31.49
C THR A 784 27.67 15.65 -30.75
N ASN A 785 28.35 16.56 -30.05
CA ASN A 785 29.51 16.20 -29.23
C ASN A 785 29.16 15.15 -28.17
N ARG A 786 27.97 15.24 -27.58
CA ARG A 786 27.49 14.24 -26.62
C ARG A 786 27.31 12.85 -27.23
N THR A 787 26.83 12.74 -28.47
CA THR A 787 26.76 11.45 -29.18
C THR A 787 28.14 10.84 -29.48
N GLU A 788 29.19 11.66 -29.55
CA GLU A 788 30.58 11.19 -29.70
C GLU A 788 31.16 10.70 -28.36
N GLN A 789 30.82 11.38 -27.25
CA GLN A 789 31.25 11.00 -25.89
C GLN A 789 30.53 9.75 -25.36
N ALA A 790 29.23 9.63 -25.64
CA ALA A 790 28.38 8.53 -25.24
C ALA A 790 27.60 8.01 -26.45
N THR A 791 28.21 7.05 -27.16
CA THR A 791 27.65 6.48 -28.40
C THR A 791 26.37 5.66 -28.17
N ASP A 792 26.07 5.30 -26.93
CA ASP A 792 24.85 4.62 -26.48
C ASP A 792 23.74 5.58 -25.98
N ASP A 793 23.98 6.90 -25.95
CA ASP A 793 22.99 7.89 -25.50
C ASP A 793 21.92 8.15 -26.57
N VAL A 794 20.84 7.37 -26.53
CA VAL A 794 19.70 7.45 -27.48
C VAL A 794 19.00 8.80 -27.41
N LEU A 795 18.88 9.40 -26.21
CA LEU A 795 18.27 10.72 -26.05
C LEU A 795 19.09 11.78 -26.81
N ALA A 796 20.42 11.74 -26.70
CA ALA A 796 21.28 12.65 -27.44
C ALA A 796 21.11 12.49 -28.96
N LYS A 797 21.06 11.26 -29.47
CA LYS A 797 20.83 10.97 -30.90
C LYS A 797 19.49 11.52 -31.39
N LEU A 798 18.41 11.33 -30.62
CA LEU A 798 17.09 11.87 -30.95
C LEU A 798 17.07 13.40 -30.93
N LYS A 799 17.77 14.03 -29.96
CA LYS A 799 17.87 15.49 -29.88
C LYS A 799 18.63 16.07 -31.07
N VAL A 800 19.71 15.41 -31.53
CA VAL A 800 20.38 15.78 -32.79
C VAL A 800 19.37 15.79 -33.94
N CYS A 801 18.57 14.74 -34.11
CA CYS A 801 17.56 14.66 -35.17
C CYS A 801 16.49 15.77 -35.05
N GLU A 802 16.00 16.05 -33.83
CA GLU A 802 15.04 17.14 -33.57
C GLU A 802 15.61 18.51 -33.98
N PHE A 803 16.87 18.80 -33.63
CA PHE A 803 17.51 20.07 -33.99
C PHE A 803 17.90 20.14 -35.47
N LEU A 804 18.23 19.03 -36.13
CA LEU A 804 18.42 18.98 -37.58
C LEU A 804 17.12 19.35 -38.31
N LEU A 805 15.97 18.85 -37.86
CA LEU A 805 14.67 19.21 -38.42
C LEU A 805 14.35 20.71 -38.23
N LYS A 806 14.67 21.28 -37.07
CA LYS A 806 14.51 22.72 -36.82
C LYS A 806 15.40 23.60 -37.70
N GLN A 807 16.52 23.07 -38.19
CA GLN A 807 17.42 23.76 -39.13
C GLN A 807 17.12 23.41 -40.60
N GLU A 808 15.93 22.86 -40.90
CA GLU A 808 15.50 22.48 -42.25
C GLU A 808 16.39 21.41 -42.92
N ARG A 809 17.21 20.68 -42.15
CA ARG A 809 18.11 19.59 -42.61
C ARG A 809 17.41 18.23 -42.53
N ALA A 810 16.25 18.12 -43.18
CA ALA A 810 15.36 16.97 -43.03
C ALA A 810 15.94 15.64 -43.53
N GLN A 811 16.72 15.64 -44.61
CA GLN A 811 17.33 14.42 -45.14
C GLN A 811 18.36 13.83 -44.17
N GLU A 812 19.21 14.68 -43.61
CA GLU A 812 20.21 14.25 -42.62
C GLU A 812 19.54 13.71 -41.36
N ALA A 813 18.45 14.34 -40.90
CA ALA A 813 17.67 13.84 -39.78
C ALA A 813 17.06 12.46 -40.09
N TYR A 814 16.44 12.30 -41.26
CA TYR A 814 15.84 11.03 -41.69
C TYR A 814 16.87 9.89 -41.74
N ASP A 815 18.04 10.14 -42.34
CA ASP A 815 19.12 9.15 -42.44
C ASP A 815 19.67 8.72 -41.07
N GLN A 816 19.70 9.64 -40.09
CA GLN A 816 20.07 9.30 -38.72
C GLN A 816 18.97 8.53 -37.99
N LEU A 817 17.71 8.90 -38.18
CA LEU A 817 16.57 8.20 -37.60
C LEU A 817 16.50 6.74 -38.08
N GLU A 818 16.77 6.47 -39.37
CA GLU A 818 16.85 5.11 -39.89
C GLU A 818 17.93 4.26 -39.20
N LYS A 819 19.07 4.86 -38.82
CA LYS A 819 20.11 4.17 -38.06
C LYS A 819 19.68 3.87 -36.63
N ILE A 820 18.99 4.81 -35.98
CA ILE A 820 18.46 4.61 -34.62
C ILE A 820 17.36 3.54 -34.62
N ALA A 821 16.54 3.48 -35.69
CA ALA A 821 15.46 2.50 -35.86
C ALA A 821 15.94 1.05 -35.80
N VAL A 822 17.16 0.78 -36.28
CA VAL A 822 17.76 -0.56 -36.28
C VAL A 822 17.95 -1.08 -34.86
N ASP A 823 18.41 -0.22 -33.95
CA ASP A 823 18.72 -0.59 -32.56
C ASP A 823 17.51 -0.39 -31.61
N HIS A 824 16.57 0.50 -31.97
CA HIS A 824 15.44 0.90 -31.13
C HIS A 824 14.11 0.99 -31.92
N PRO A 825 13.62 -0.12 -32.49
CA PRO A 825 12.45 -0.11 -33.38
C PRO A 825 11.13 0.29 -32.71
N ASP A 826 11.03 0.12 -31.39
CA ASP A 826 9.79 0.38 -30.63
C ASP A 826 9.69 1.83 -30.12
N LEU A 827 10.71 2.67 -30.33
CA LEU A 827 10.76 4.01 -29.76
C LEU A 827 9.72 4.95 -30.42
N HIS A 828 8.69 5.38 -29.68
CA HIS A 828 7.57 6.17 -30.24
C HIS A 828 8.03 7.53 -30.77
N GLN A 829 8.99 8.16 -30.07
CA GLN A 829 9.61 9.41 -30.51
C GLN A 829 10.22 9.31 -31.91
N LEU A 830 10.74 8.13 -32.28
CA LEU A 830 11.35 7.86 -33.57
C LEU A 830 10.31 7.95 -34.69
N ILE A 831 9.15 7.30 -34.51
CA ILE A 831 8.05 7.29 -35.48
C ILE A 831 7.56 8.72 -35.75
N LYS A 832 7.40 9.52 -34.68
CA LYS A 832 7.08 10.96 -34.80
C LYS A 832 8.12 11.69 -35.64
N LEU A 833 9.40 11.60 -35.28
CA LEU A 833 10.46 12.35 -35.96
C LEU A 833 10.64 11.89 -37.42
N GLN A 834 10.49 10.60 -37.72
CA GLN A 834 10.51 10.08 -39.10
C GLN A 834 9.34 10.64 -39.92
N GLY A 835 8.13 10.64 -39.36
CA GLY A 835 6.95 11.23 -40.02
C GLY A 835 7.12 12.73 -40.30
N LEU A 836 7.65 13.48 -39.34
CA LEU A 836 7.95 14.91 -39.50
C LEU A 836 9.08 15.16 -40.53
N ALA A 837 10.12 14.33 -40.54
CA ALA A 837 11.18 14.40 -41.52
C ALA A 837 10.66 14.13 -42.95
N LEU A 838 9.83 13.11 -43.14
CA LEU A 838 9.19 12.82 -44.42
C LEU A 838 8.25 13.94 -44.88
N HIS A 839 7.52 14.56 -43.94
CA HIS A 839 6.70 15.74 -44.24
C HIS A 839 7.56 16.90 -44.77
N ALA A 840 8.70 17.17 -44.12
CA ALA A 840 9.65 18.20 -44.55
C ALA A 840 10.35 17.84 -45.88
N LEU A 841 10.48 16.56 -46.22
CA LEU A 841 11.01 16.06 -47.50
C LEU A 841 9.94 15.96 -48.61
N HIS A 842 8.73 16.47 -48.38
CA HIS A 842 7.61 16.42 -49.34
C HIS A 842 7.12 14.99 -49.70
N ARG A 843 7.48 13.98 -48.88
CA ARG A 843 7.08 12.57 -49.04
C ARG A 843 5.79 12.29 -48.27
N TYR A 844 4.69 12.92 -48.70
CA TYR A 844 3.46 13.01 -47.90
C TYR A 844 2.71 11.70 -47.66
N GLU A 845 2.70 10.75 -48.60
CA GLU A 845 2.05 9.44 -48.41
C GLU A 845 2.73 8.62 -47.30
N GLU A 846 4.05 8.66 -47.26
CA GLU A 846 4.84 7.96 -46.23
C GLU A 846 4.75 8.70 -44.90
N ALA A 847 4.79 10.04 -44.93
CA ALA A 847 4.64 10.89 -43.76
C ALA A 847 3.30 10.64 -43.05
N ILE A 848 2.17 10.65 -43.77
CA ILE A 848 0.85 10.48 -43.15
C ILE A 848 0.70 9.09 -42.53
N THR A 849 1.28 8.05 -43.14
CA THR A 849 1.27 6.69 -42.59
C THR A 849 2.02 6.62 -41.25
N LEU A 850 3.18 7.25 -41.14
CA LEU A 850 3.92 7.30 -39.87
C LEU A 850 3.27 8.22 -38.84
N LEU A 851 2.70 9.35 -39.26
CA LEU A 851 2.02 10.28 -38.37
C LEU A 851 0.73 9.68 -37.79
N ASP A 852 -0.04 8.91 -38.57
CA ASP A 852 -1.21 8.18 -38.08
C ASP A 852 -0.83 7.10 -37.06
N ARG A 853 0.33 6.44 -37.25
CA ARG A 853 0.91 5.54 -36.24
C ARG A 853 1.40 6.30 -35.01
N ALA A 854 2.01 7.46 -35.19
CA ALA A 854 2.48 8.30 -34.09
C ALA A 854 1.31 8.81 -33.25
N GLU A 855 0.19 9.20 -33.85
CA GLU A 855 -1.03 9.61 -33.15
C GLU A 855 -1.55 8.53 -32.19
N TYR A 856 -1.52 7.25 -32.61
CA TYR A 856 -1.93 6.14 -31.75
C TYR A 856 -1.02 5.97 -30.52
N CYS A 857 0.24 6.38 -30.64
CA CYS A 857 1.28 6.16 -29.62
C CYS A 857 1.61 7.42 -28.79
N LEU A 858 1.25 8.61 -29.27
CA LEU A 858 1.59 9.93 -28.73
C LEU A 858 0.35 10.83 -28.85
N ALA A 859 -0.68 10.50 -28.07
CA ALA A 859 -1.91 11.30 -28.04
C ALA A 859 -1.61 12.77 -27.73
N ASP A 860 -2.33 13.66 -28.40
CA ASP A 860 -2.29 15.13 -28.26
C ASP A 860 -0.93 15.81 -28.54
N ASP A 861 -0.01 15.15 -29.28
CA ASP A 861 1.25 15.77 -29.73
C ASP A 861 1.03 16.85 -30.80
N PHE A 862 1.31 18.11 -30.46
CA PHE A 862 1.11 19.27 -31.31
C PHE A 862 1.67 19.13 -32.74
N ASP A 863 2.91 18.66 -32.88
CA ASP A 863 3.57 18.60 -34.19
C ASP A 863 2.96 17.51 -35.07
N VAL A 864 2.54 16.39 -34.48
CA VAL A 864 1.86 15.30 -35.20
C VAL A 864 0.54 15.80 -35.78
N TYR A 865 -0.32 16.41 -34.96
CA TYR A 865 -1.63 16.90 -35.42
C TYR A 865 -1.50 18.01 -36.46
N VAL A 866 -0.56 18.95 -36.29
CA VAL A 866 -0.36 20.03 -37.26
C VAL A 866 0.15 19.46 -38.59
N ALA A 867 1.11 18.54 -38.59
CA ALA A 867 1.60 17.92 -39.82
C ALA A 867 0.51 17.11 -40.54
N GLN A 868 -0.30 16.33 -39.80
CA GLN A 868 -1.46 15.64 -40.36
C GLN A 868 -2.47 16.63 -40.97
N ALA A 869 -2.74 17.74 -40.26
CA ALA A 869 -3.66 18.78 -40.72
C ALA A 869 -3.13 19.48 -41.98
N GLU A 870 -1.83 19.75 -42.07
CA GLU A 870 -1.20 20.38 -43.24
C GLU A 870 -1.30 19.48 -44.48
N ILE A 871 -0.98 18.19 -44.33
CA ILE A 871 -1.12 17.19 -45.40
C ILE A 871 -2.60 17.13 -45.86
N LYS A 872 -3.53 16.97 -44.92
CA LYS A 872 -4.96 16.86 -45.23
C LYS A 872 -5.56 18.14 -45.80
N ALA A 873 -5.00 19.31 -45.51
CA ALA A 873 -5.48 20.57 -46.07
C ALA A 873 -4.93 20.84 -47.47
N ALA A 874 -3.65 20.55 -47.71
CA ALA A 874 -2.93 21.18 -48.79
C ALA A 874 -1.95 20.27 -49.56
N ALA A 875 -1.91 18.95 -49.30
CA ALA A 875 -1.05 18.04 -50.05
C ALA A 875 -1.25 18.18 -51.58
N PRO A 876 -0.20 18.05 -52.40
CA PRO A 876 -0.32 18.08 -53.86
C PRO A 876 -1.14 16.91 -54.41
N ILE A 877 -1.12 15.77 -53.70
CA ILE A 877 -1.87 14.54 -54.00
C ILE A 877 -3.32 14.71 -53.53
N GLU A 878 -4.28 14.56 -54.43
CA GLU A 878 -5.70 14.80 -54.15
C GLU A 878 -6.28 13.80 -53.16
N GLU A 879 -5.85 12.56 -53.23
CA GLU A 879 -6.31 11.44 -52.41
C GLU A 879 -5.96 11.61 -50.92
N LEU A 880 -4.97 12.45 -50.60
CA LEU A 880 -4.57 12.75 -49.23
C LEU A 880 -5.34 13.93 -48.63
N ARG A 881 -6.03 14.73 -49.45
CA ARG A 881 -6.73 15.94 -49.01
C ARG A 881 -8.12 15.62 -48.43
N ASP A 882 -8.38 16.14 -47.25
CA ASP A 882 -9.66 16.12 -46.54
C ASP A 882 -9.72 17.36 -45.64
N GLY A 883 -10.25 18.47 -46.19
CA GLY A 883 -10.31 19.75 -45.48
C GLY A 883 -11.09 19.69 -44.16
N LYS A 884 -12.11 18.82 -44.06
CA LYS A 884 -12.89 18.65 -42.83
C LYS A 884 -12.05 17.98 -41.74
N ASN A 885 -11.32 16.92 -42.10
CA ASN A 885 -10.42 16.25 -41.17
C ASN A 885 -9.23 17.15 -40.79
N ALA A 886 -8.71 17.95 -41.73
CA ALA A 886 -7.68 18.94 -41.45
C ALA A 886 -8.08 19.94 -40.35
N VAL A 887 -9.27 20.54 -40.45
CA VAL A 887 -9.81 21.43 -39.41
C VAL A 887 -10.02 20.68 -38.09
N GLY A 888 -10.50 19.44 -38.15
CA GLY A 888 -10.64 18.58 -36.97
C GLY A 888 -9.31 18.36 -36.24
N LYS A 889 -8.25 17.97 -36.97
CA LYS A 889 -6.91 17.77 -36.42
C LYS A 889 -6.31 19.06 -35.86
N ALA A 890 -6.45 20.17 -36.57
CA ALA A 890 -6.02 21.48 -36.11
C ALA A 890 -6.70 21.91 -34.80
N SER A 891 -7.98 21.57 -34.62
CA SER A 891 -8.73 21.89 -33.39
C SER A 891 -8.29 21.10 -32.16
N ILE A 892 -7.69 19.92 -32.35
CA ILE A 892 -7.16 19.06 -31.27
C ILE A 892 -5.75 19.52 -30.86
N ALA A 893 -4.99 20.13 -31.78
CA ALA A 893 -3.63 20.60 -31.52
C ALA A 893 -3.59 21.72 -30.45
N TYR A 894 -3.20 21.36 -29.22
CA TYR A 894 -3.10 22.31 -28.11
C TYR A 894 -1.87 23.22 -28.24
N SER A 895 -2.07 24.53 -28.31
CA SER A 895 -0.99 25.52 -28.47
C SER A 895 -0.69 26.27 -27.16
N THR A 896 0.58 26.29 -26.74
CA THR A 896 1.05 27.05 -25.56
C THR A 896 1.82 28.31 -25.92
N THR A 897 2.44 28.36 -27.10
CA THR A 897 3.24 29.50 -27.58
C THR A 897 2.52 30.30 -28.67
N SER A 898 2.93 31.56 -28.87
CA SER A 898 2.41 32.39 -29.97
C SER A 898 2.71 31.77 -31.34
N GLU A 899 3.89 31.18 -31.52
CA GLU A 899 4.29 30.47 -32.75
C GLU A 899 3.38 29.28 -33.05
N GLN A 900 3.07 28.47 -32.04
CA GLN A 900 2.15 27.35 -32.19
C GLN A 900 0.74 27.81 -32.58
N LYS A 901 0.26 28.91 -31.99
CA LYS A 901 -1.04 29.51 -32.35
C LYS A 901 -1.06 29.96 -33.81
N VAL A 902 0.01 30.58 -34.29
CA VAL A 902 0.15 30.99 -35.71
C VAL A 902 0.01 29.78 -36.63
N ARG A 903 0.70 28.67 -36.33
CA ARG A 903 0.61 27.42 -37.12
C ARG A 903 -0.80 26.84 -37.15
N VAL A 904 -1.48 26.77 -35.98
CA VAL A 904 -2.87 26.26 -35.89
C VAL A 904 -3.83 27.10 -36.72
N TRP A 905 -3.76 28.43 -36.63
CA TRP A 905 -4.58 29.32 -37.45
C TRP A 905 -4.30 29.17 -38.94
N ALA A 906 -3.02 29.09 -39.31
CA ALA A 906 -2.60 28.95 -40.71
C ALA A 906 -3.06 27.64 -41.35
N VAL A 907 -3.00 26.51 -40.62
CA VAL A 907 -3.46 25.22 -41.12
C VAL A 907 -4.99 25.12 -41.12
N THR A 908 -5.67 25.71 -40.14
CA THR A 908 -7.13 25.81 -40.11
C THR A 908 -7.64 26.58 -41.33
N ALA A 909 -6.97 27.69 -41.68
CA ALA A 909 -7.27 28.44 -42.89
C ALA A 909 -7.12 27.61 -44.16
N ALA A 910 -6.03 26.83 -44.28
CA ALA A 910 -5.83 25.94 -45.41
C ALA A 910 -6.92 24.87 -45.51
N GLY A 911 -7.37 24.31 -44.37
CA GLY A 911 -8.47 23.34 -44.33
C GLY A 911 -9.80 23.93 -44.81
N TYR A 912 -10.13 25.17 -44.43
CA TYR A 912 -11.32 25.86 -44.95
C TYR A 912 -11.21 26.16 -46.45
N ALA A 913 -10.03 26.56 -46.94
CA ALA A 913 -9.81 26.78 -48.35
C ALA A 913 -10.00 25.50 -49.18
N GLU A 914 -9.60 24.34 -48.66
CA GLU A 914 -9.83 23.04 -49.31
C GLU A 914 -11.32 22.68 -49.39
N MET A 915 -12.12 23.10 -48.41
CA MET A 915 -13.58 22.96 -48.45
C MET A 915 -14.27 24.01 -49.35
N GLY A 916 -13.51 24.94 -49.94
CA GLY A 916 -14.02 26.05 -50.74
C GLY A 916 -14.58 27.22 -49.92
N ASP A 917 -14.43 27.21 -48.60
CA ASP A 917 -14.85 28.30 -47.71
C ASP A 917 -13.72 29.33 -47.56
N PHE A 918 -13.57 30.16 -48.61
CA PHE A 918 -12.52 31.17 -48.66
C PHE A 918 -12.73 32.34 -47.69
N GLU A 919 -13.97 32.58 -47.22
CA GLU A 919 -14.24 33.59 -46.20
C GLU A 919 -13.62 33.18 -44.86
N GLN A 920 -13.87 31.93 -44.43
CA GLN A 920 -13.24 31.40 -43.21
C GLN A 920 -11.74 31.25 -43.40
N ALA A 921 -11.26 30.80 -44.57
CA ALA A 921 -9.83 30.71 -44.84
C ALA A 921 -9.13 32.07 -44.69
N PHE A 922 -9.71 33.12 -45.27
CA PHE A 922 -9.17 34.49 -45.18
C PHE A 922 -9.15 34.99 -43.72
N SER A 923 -10.24 34.80 -42.99
CA SER A 923 -10.36 35.23 -41.59
C SER A 923 -9.35 34.52 -40.66
N ASN A 924 -9.24 33.18 -40.78
CA ASN A 924 -8.30 32.40 -39.98
C ASN A 924 -6.84 32.74 -40.33
N ASN A 925 -6.53 32.96 -41.61
CA ASN A 925 -5.16 33.34 -42.02
C ASN A 925 -4.79 34.75 -41.54
N GLN A 926 -5.77 35.66 -41.41
CA GLN A 926 -5.54 36.97 -40.79
C GLN A 926 -5.15 36.83 -39.32
N GLN A 927 -5.82 35.94 -38.56
CA GLN A 927 -5.42 35.66 -37.16
C GLN A 927 -3.98 35.12 -37.07
N ALA A 928 -3.56 34.30 -38.04
CA ALA A 928 -2.17 33.85 -38.12
C ALA A 928 -1.21 35.02 -38.40
N ILE A 929 -1.54 35.92 -39.33
CA ILE A 929 -0.72 37.09 -39.68
C ILE A 929 -0.55 38.04 -38.49
N ASP A 930 -1.62 38.28 -37.73
CA ASP A 930 -1.63 39.20 -36.60
C ASP A 930 -0.71 38.74 -35.45
N LEU A 931 -0.43 37.43 -35.38
CA LEU A 931 0.41 36.81 -34.35
C LEU A 931 1.82 36.44 -34.84
N ALA A 932 2.10 36.55 -36.14
CA ALA A 932 3.33 36.06 -36.76
C ALA A 932 4.47 37.08 -36.77
N ASP A 933 5.70 36.58 -36.54
CA ASP A 933 6.93 37.35 -36.76
C ASP A 933 7.26 37.46 -38.27
N GLU A 934 8.05 38.48 -38.66
CA GLU A 934 8.25 38.90 -40.05
C GLU A 934 8.63 37.78 -41.06
N PRO A 935 9.50 36.80 -40.75
CA PRO A 935 9.80 35.70 -41.68
C PRO A 935 8.57 34.83 -41.97
N PHE A 936 7.76 34.54 -40.96
CA PHE A 936 6.57 33.69 -41.10
C PHE A 936 5.39 34.48 -41.68
N LYS A 937 5.26 35.75 -41.28
CA LYS A 937 4.25 36.69 -41.77
C LYS A 937 4.32 36.89 -43.28
N SER A 938 5.52 36.98 -43.83
CA SER A 938 5.72 37.09 -45.29
C SER A 938 5.14 35.90 -46.05
N LYS A 939 5.34 34.67 -45.54
CA LYS A 939 4.75 33.44 -46.11
C LYS A 939 3.22 33.44 -45.99
N LEU A 940 2.68 33.94 -44.88
CA LEU A 940 1.23 34.00 -44.65
C LEU A 940 0.53 35.08 -45.50
N LEU A 941 1.18 36.21 -45.78
CA LEU A 941 0.63 37.25 -46.67
C LEU A 941 0.45 36.73 -48.11
N ILE A 942 1.36 35.87 -48.58
CA ILE A 942 1.22 35.19 -49.87
C ILE A 942 -0.04 34.29 -49.85
N ARG A 943 -0.22 33.49 -48.80
CA ARG A 943 -1.45 32.67 -48.62
C ARG A 943 -2.71 33.52 -48.57
N HIS A 944 -2.63 34.70 -47.95
CA HIS A 944 -3.76 35.60 -47.80
C HIS A 944 -4.27 36.14 -49.15
N GLU A 945 -3.37 36.51 -50.05
CA GLU A 945 -3.74 36.94 -51.41
C GLU A 945 -4.28 35.76 -52.26
N LEU A 946 -3.82 34.53 -52.03
CA LEU A 946 -4.44 33.35 -52.65
C LEU A 946 -5.90 33.19 -52.22
N TYR A 947 -6.17 33.23 -50.91
CA TYR A 947 -7.53 33.07 -50.38
C TYR A 947 -8.47 34.19 -50.82
N LYS A 948 -7.98 35.43 -50.92
CA LYS A 948 -8.72 36.57 -51.47
C LYS A 948 -9.12 36.38 -52.94
N ASN A 949 -8.34 35.63 -53.69
CA ASN A 949 -8.61 35.28 -55.09
C ASN A 949 -9.35 33.94 -55.24
N ASN A 950 -9.90 33.38 -54.15
CA ASN A 950 -10.56 32.07 -54.11
C ASN A 950 -9.67 30.93 -54.62
N GLN A 951 -8.37 30.99 -54.33
CA GLN A 951 -7.39 29.96 -54.66
C GLN A 951 -6.87 29.29 -53.38
N PRO A 952 -6.88 27.95 -53.30
CA PRO A 952 -6.37 27.26 -52.13
C PRO A 952 -4.84 27.22 -52.14
N PHE A 953 -4.25 27.19 -50.94
CA PHE A 953 -2.83 26.95 -50.77
C PHE A 953 -2.51 25.46 -51.02
N ARG A 954 -1.35 25.18 -51.61
CA ARG A 954 -0.83 23.83 -51.83
C ARG A 954 0.58 23.71 -51.29
N LEU A 955 0.88 22.58 -50.66
CA LEU A 955 2.20 22.20 -50.22
C LEU A 955 3.10 21.91 -51.43
N PRO A 956 4.44 22.08 -51.32
CA PRO A 956 5.37 21.80 -52.42
C PRO A 956 5.31 20.33 -52.86
N ALA A 957 5.42 20.07 -54.16
CA ALA A 957 5.54 18.71 -54.68
C ALA A 957 6.98 18.20 -54.58
N LEU A 958 7.17 16.87 -54.56
CA LEU A 958 8.48 16.20 -54.47
C LEU A 958 9.50 16.71 -55.53
N ASP A 959 9.03 17.02 -56.73
CA ASP A 959 9.83 17.52 -57.87
C ASP A 959 9.67 19.05 -58.11
N GLY A 960 9.04 19.76 -57.18
CA GLY A 960 8.87 21.21 -57.26
C GLY A 960 10.17 21.95 -56.94
N PRO A 961 10.42 23.15 -57.50
CA PRO A 961 11.53 23.97 -57.04
C PRO A 961 11.36 24.26 -55.54
N SER A 962 12.41 23.97 -54.76
CA SER A 962 12.48 24.38 -53.34
C SER A 962 12.17 25.87 -53.25
N PRO A 963 11.21 26.31 -52.43
CA PRO A 963 11.04 27.73 -52.15
C PRO A 963 12.22 28.16 -51.27
N GLU A 964 13.07 29.06 -51.80
CA GLU A 964 14.09 29.78 -51.04
C GLU A 964 13.49 30.61 -49.89
#